data_AF-A0A6G1G149-F1
#
_entry.id   AF-A0A6G1G149-F1
#
_cell.length_a   1.000
_cell.length_b   1.000
_cell.length_c   1.000
_cell.angle_alpha   90.00
_cell.angle_beta   90.00
_cell.angle_gamma   90.00
#
_symmetry.space_group_name_H-M   'P 1'
#
loop_
_entity.id
_entity.type
_entity.pdbx_description
1 polymer ?
#
loop_
_entity_poly.entity_id
_entity_poly.type
_entity_poly.pdbx_seq_one_letter_code
_entity_poly.pdbx_strand_id
1 'polypeptide(L)'
;MTNGHILPIQSKLSDAKAQLELHPLPEGDAVLVRVKPPMSPPNSSSQTHVPCDVVLVIDISGSMGDSAPLPPNGSNQSEDTGLCVLDLVKHAAKVIIASLADDDRLGIVSFHTHPEVVQSRLPMTNGNKKSTIDRIEQLHPKMSTNLWGGIREGLKLFEDGHAVDGNVPALIVLTDGQPNHMCPPQGYLPKLIPILNRMAKKGIPPITINTFGFGYNLRSGLLQCIAEEGNGSYAYIPDAGMIGTVFVHAMANLFNTFAAAASLTFITSPELALDFRGMVAATATQIGGARLKIGNLQYGQSRDIVLAYGGKQPRLSSTIQVSLRCRGPSMERLELTTATSLSQRSSLPDEYCQYQRFRTRFCHMISSLFPASANGEYKAVDDPADALLDLEELATDINCSGLNDPLNTSLFNDLCGPEPMGQVKTALSHGTYWQKWGAHYLRSLLSAHSRQVCNSFKDSGPLQYGSESPVFIRCRDQLDEIFDNLPAPKSSPRPAQTTGRTRGLGAPPPYTPLRMSRYRNFNSSCFAGHCLIQLSNGRNVPVRSLRPGMSVWTPAGFNTIKAIVGTRIRRQKLCRIGNLWITPWHPVCSAEGQWAFPIDIAEETRTVACPVYSLLLNHSPDPDAHAVRIGSIKAVTLGHGITKGNDIRTHAFFGDWMKVKHNLVCQGLLDGSHHVQWVDGVWKDEQTGLAGGFLKPSSLRRKRPLSKRLGGLRSWRHSITAAPLGIAC
;
A
#
# COMPACT_ATOMS: atom_id res chain seq x y z
N MET A 1 19.07 -5.41 -57.03
CA MET A 1 18.14 -5.87 -55.97
C MET A 1 18.95 -6.00 -54.70
N THR A 2 18.98 -4.95 -53.88
CA THR A 2 19.75 -4.89 -52.63
C THR A 2 18.81 -4.39 -51.54
N ASN A 3 18.52 -5.27 -50.59
CA ASN A 3 17.64 -5.06 -49.45
C ASN A 3 18.19 -3.92 -48.57
N GLY A 4 17.44 -2.82 -48.49
CA GLY A 4 17.67 -1.75 -47.54
C GLY A 4 17.17 -2.16 -46.16
N HIS A 5 18.10 -2.41 -45.24
CA HIS A 5 17.81 -2.54 -43.82
C HIS A 5 17.25 -1.21 -43.29
N ILE A 6 16.01 -1.23 -42.82
CA ILE A 6 15.41 -0.15 -42.05
C ILE A 6 15.97 -0.26 -40.63
N LEU A 7 16.87 0.66 -40.27
CA LEU A 7 17.32 0.87 -38.90
C LEU A 7 16.16 1.43 -38.06
N PRO A 8 15.94 0.96 -36.82
CA PRO A 8 14.92 1.52 -35.96
C PRO A 8 15.31 2.94 -35.53
N ILE A 9 14.37 3.88 -35.70
CA ILE A 9 14.51 5.28 -35.32
C ILE A 9 14.59 5.36 -33.79
N GLN A 10 15.77 5.69 -33.28
CA GLN A 10 15.97 6.10 -31.88
C GLN A 10 15.23 7.41 -31.63
N SER A 11 14.15 7.36 -30.83
CA SER A 11 13.45 8.57 -30.40
C SER A 11 14.29 9.31 -29.36
N LYS A 12 14.79 10.49 -29.73
CA LYS A 12 15.50 11.41 -28.85
C LYS A 12 14.54 12.00 -27.83
N LEU A 13 14.93 12.09 -26.55
CA LEU A 13 14.21 12.87 -25.52
C LEU A 13 14.01 14.35 -25.90
N SER A 14 14.72 14.86 -26.93
CA SER A 14 14.60 16.24 -27.40
C SER A 14 13.20 16.64 -27.85
N ASP A 15 12.36 15.67 -28.22
CA ASP A 15 10.98 15.92 -28.66
C ASP A 15 9.96 15.86 -27.52
N ALA A 16 10.36 15.42 -26.31
CA ALA A 16 9.51 15.31 -25.15
C ALA A 16 9.69 16.54 -24.22
N LYS A 17 8.76 17.51 -24.33
CA LYS A 17 8.83 18.80 -23.62
C LYS A 17 8.47 18.69 -22.14
N ALA A 18 9.41 18.24 -21.30
CA ALA A 18 9.32 18.46 -19.86
C ALA A 18 9.31 19.97 -19.55
N GLN A 19 8.62 20.38 -18.48
CA GLN A 19 8.51 21.78 -18.07
C GLN A 19 9.10 21.97 -16.67
N LEU A 20 9.73 23.12 -16.45
CA LEU A 20 10.25 23.55 -15.16
C LEU A 20 9.63 24.91 -14.82
N GLU A 21 8.90 24.96 -13.71
CA GLU A 21 8.16 26.14 -13.26
C GLU A 21 8.62 26.57 -11.86
N LEU A 22 8.60 27.88 -11.61
CA LEU A 22 8.87 28.49 -10.31
C LEU A 22 7.72 29.39 -9.90
N HIS A 23 7.20 29.17 -8.70
CA HIS A 23 6.03 29.85 -8.17
C HIS A 23 6.33 30.38 -6.77
N PRO A 24 6.61 31.69 -6.59
CA PRO A 24 6.68 32.30 -5.26
C PRO A 24 5.33 32.14 -4.55
N LEU A 25 5.33 31.63 -3.31
CA LEU A 25 4.09 31.37 -2.59
C LEU A 25 3.41 32.67 -2.11
N PRO A 26 2.07 32.71 -2.01
CA PRO A 26 1.31 33.92 -1.68
C PRO A 26 1.73 34.61 -0.37
N GLU A 27 2.16 33.85 0.63
CA GLU A 27 2.57 34.35 1.93
C GLU A 27 3.96 35.01 1.93
N GLY A 28 4.72 34.85 0.84
CA GLY A 28 6.01 35.51 0.64
C GLY A 28 7.18 34.92 1.44
N ASP A 29 7.02 33.75 2.05
CA ASP A 29 8.00 33.07 2.90
C ASP A 29 8.68 31.85 2.25
N ALA A 30 8.18 31.39 1.10
CA ALA A 30 8.71 30.24 0.39
C ALA A 30 8.51 30.32 -1.14
N VAL A 31 9.25 29.47 -1.88
CA VAL A 31 9.09 29.25 -3.32
C VAL A 31 8.77 27.78 -3.59
N LEU A 32 7.82 27.55 -4.51
CA LEU A 32 7.50 26.24 -5.04
C LEU A 32 8.19 26.03 -6.40
N VAL A 33 9.01 24.98 -6.49
CA VAL A 33 9.62 24.50 -7.72
C VAL A 33 8.81 23.31 -8.22
N ARG A 34 8.33 23.38 -9.46
CA ARG A 34 7.52 22.32 -10.06
C ARG A 34 8.17 21.81 -11.34
N VAL A 35 8.55 20.53 -11.33
CA VAL A 35 9.04 19.79 -12.49
C VAL A 35 7.89 18.98 -13.05
N LYS A 36 7.48 19.23 -14.30
CA LYS A 36 6.43 18.47 -15.00
C LYS A 36 7.05 17.65 -16.13
N PRO A 37 7.23 16.33 -15.94
CA PRO A 37 7.54 15.42 -17.01
C PRO A 37 6.40 15.35 -18.06
N PRO A 38 6.70 14.91 -19.29
CA PRO A 38 5.67 14.64 -20.31
C PRO A 38 4.68 13.56 -19.84
N MET A 39 3.45 13.57 -20.37
CA MET A 39 2.38 12.64 -19.96
C MET A 39 2.60 11.20 -20.42
N SER A 40 3.34 11.00 -21.52
CA SER A 40 3.60 9.68 -22.08
C SER A 40 4.90 9.69 -22.90
N PRO A 41 5.53 8.53 -23.11
CA PRO A 41 6.67 8.40 -24.02
C PRO A 41 6.26 8.69 -25.48
N PRO A 42 7.16 9.23 -26.31
CA PRO A 42 6.85 9.67 -27.68
C PRO A 42 6.39 8.56 -28.65
N ASN A 43 6.70 7.28 -28.37
CA ASN A 43 6.34 6.12 -29.21
C ASN A 43 5.31 5.18 -28.54
N SER A 44 4.24 5.74 -27.98
CA SER A 44 3.26 5.04 -27.14
C SER A 44 2.34 4.03 -27.87
N SER A 45 2.47 3.86 -29.19
CA SER A 45 1.58 2.98 -29.98
C SER A 45 1.94 1.49 -29.95
N SER A 46 3.16 1.11 -29.52
CA SER A 46 3.59 -0.31 -29.51
C SER A 46 4.27 -0.80 -28.23
N GLN A 47 4.63 0.09 -27.30
CA GLN A 47 5.31 -0.28 -26.05
C GLN A 47 4.34 -0.26 -24.86
N THR A 48 4.25 -1.38 -24.13
CA THR A 48 3.42 -1.54 -22.93
C THR A 48 3.93 -0.67 -21.78
N HIS A 49 5.25 -0.61 -21.62
CA HIS A 49 5.98 0.15 -20.59
C HIS A 49 7.41 0.51 -21.05
N VAL A 50 8.14 1.27 -20.22
CA VAL A 50 9.56 1.58 -20.45
C VAL A 50 10.42 0.34 -20.14
N PRO A 51 11.24 -0.16 -21.10
CA PRO A 51 12.07 -1.33 -20.89
C PRO A 51 13.02 -1.18 -19.68
N CYS A 52 13.25 -2.26 -18.94
CA CYS A 52 14.07 -2.24 -17.74
C CYS A 52 15.04 -3.43 -17.62
N ASP A 53 16.12 -3.16 -16.90
CA ASP A 53 17.13 -4.14 -16.49
C ASP A 53 17.04 -4.33 -14.98
N VAL A 54 16.35 -5.39 -14.55
CA VAL A 54 16.12 -5.68 -13.14
C VAL A 54 17.15 -6.68 -12.63
N VAL A 55 17.74 -6.40 -11.47
CA VAL A 55 18.52 -7.37 -10.71
C VAL A 55 17.89 -7.56 -9.34
N LEU A 56 17.41 -8.76 -9.05
CA LEU A 56 16.88 -9.14 -7.75
C LEU A 56 18.01 -9.60 -6.84
N VAL A 57 18.12 -8.97 -5.67
CA VAL A 57 19.05 -9.36 -4.61
C VAL A 57 18.20 -9.93 -3.47
N ILE A 58 18.16 -11.25 -3.38
CA ILE A 58 17.25 -12.00 -2.51
C ILE A 58 18.00 -12.50 -1.28
N ASP A 59 17.55 -12.07 -0.11
CA ASP A 59 18.00 -12.62 1.17
C ASP A 59 17.46 -14.05 1.33
N ILE A 60 18.35 -15.00 1.59
CA ILE A 60 18.01 -16.39 1.92
C ILE A 60 18.60 -16.78 3.28
N SER A 61 18.78 -15.81 4.19
CA SER A 61 19.26 -16.05 5.55
C SER A 61 18.24 -16.78 6.43
N GLY A 62 18.63 -17.10 7.67
CA GLY A 62 17.91 -18.08 8.48
C GLY A 62 16.56 -17.54 8.92
N SER A 63 16.51 -16.24 9.22
CA SER A 63 15.31 -15.50 9.59
C SER A 63 14.30 -15.39 8.44
N MET A 64 14.74 -15.54 7.18
CA MET A 64 13.80 -15.66 6.05
C MET A 64 12.98 -16.96 6.11
N GLY A 65 13.42 -17.93 6.90
CA GLY A 65 12.67 -19.14 7.25
C GLY A 65 11.62 -18.94 8.34
N ASP A 66 11.58 -17.79 9.01
CA ASP A 66 10.61 -17.50 10.06
C ASP A 66 9.19 -17.35 9.48
N SER A 67 8.18 -17.65 10.31
CA SER A 67 6.78 -17.54 9.91
C SER A 67 6.45 -16.13 9.45
N ALA A 68 5.88 -16.04 8.25
CA ALA A 68 5.38 -14.81 7.68
C ALA A 68 4.33 -14.17 8.60
N PRO A 69 4.52 -12.92 9.06
CA PRO A 69 3.52 -12.25 9.87
C PRO A 69 2.22 -12.08 9.07
N LEU A 70 1.11 -12.31 9.74
CA LEU A 70 -0.23 -11.95 9.26
C LEU A 70 -0.60 -10.55 9.76
N PRO A 71 -1.48 -9.83 9.03
CA PRO A 71 -2.07 -8.61 9.55
C PRO A 71 -2.77 -8.90 10.89
N PRO A 72 -2.67 -8.00 11.90
CA PRO A 72 -3.18 -8.26 13.24
C PRO A 72 -4.70 -8.43 13.26
N ASN A 73 -5.17 -9.63 13.59
CA ASN A 73 -6.58 -9.97 13.72
C ASN A 73 -7.14 -9.72 15.13
N GLY A 74 -6.84 -8.59 15.79
CA GLY A 74 -7.47 -8.20 17.07
C GLY A 74 -7.29 -9.15 18.29
N SER A 75 -6.75 -10.35 18.11
CA SER A 75 -6.32 -11.30 19.13
C SER A 75 -4.80 -11.44 19.06
N ASN A 76 -4.12 -11.37 20.21
CA ASN A 76 -2.65 -11.43 20.33
C ASN A 76 -2.10 -12.86 20.11
N GLN A 77 -2.55 -13.59 19.09
CA GLN A 77 -1.98 -14.89 18.74
C GLN A 77 -1.54 -14.90 17.27
N SER A 78 -0.25 -15.12 17.08
CA SER A 78 0.39 -15.27 15.77
C SER A 78 -0.14 -16.55 15.10
N GLU A 79 -1.17 -16.44 14.26
CA GLU A 79 -1.63 -17.55 13.44
C GLU A 79 -0.56 -17.92 12.41
N ASP A 80 -0.21 -19.21 12.37
CA ASP A 80 0.83 -19.75 11.52
C ASP A 80 0.22 -20.22 10.19
N THR A 81 0.35 -19.41 9.14
CA THR A 81 -0.09 -19.77 7.77
C THR A 81 0.66 -20.96 7.17
N GLY A 82 1.75 -21.40 7.83
CA GLY A 82 2.70 -22.35 7.27
C GLY A 82 3.57 -21.76 6.16
N LEU A 83 3.50 -20.44 5.89
CA LEU A 83 4.35 -19.73 4.95
C LEU A 83 5.51 -19.06 5.69
N CYS A 84 6.72 -19.12 5.13
CA CYS A 84 7.84 -18.34 5.61
C CYS A 84 7.99 -17.01 4.86
N VAL A 85 8.80 -16.08 5.39
CA VAL A 85 9.12 -14.82 4.70
C VAL A 85 9.77 -15.07 3.33
N LEU A 86 10.55 -16.13 3.17
CA LEU A 86 11.10 -16.50 1.87
C LEU A 86 10.01 -16.94 0.88
N ASP A 87 8.96 -17.65 1.31
CA ASP A 87 7.85 -18.04 0.43
C ASP A 87 7.12 -16.79 -0.12
N LEU A 88 6.98 -15.78 0.73
CA LEU A 88 6.45 -14.46 0.36
C LEU A 88 7.34 -13.76 -0.66
N VAL A 89 8.66 -13.77 -0.45
CA VAL A 89 9.64 -13.18 -1.37
C VAL A 89 9.69 -13.90 -2.70
N LYS A 90 9.67 -15.24 -2.70
CA LYS A 90 9.57 -16.06 -3.93
C LYS A 90 8.31 -15.70 -4.71
N HIS A 91 7.18 -15.55 -4.03
CA HIS A 91 5.94 -15.15 -4.66
C HIS A 91 6.03 -13.74 -5.26
N ALA A 92 6.55 -12.76 -4.52
CA ALA A 92 6.79 -11.41 -5.04
C ALA A 92 7.72 -11.43 -6.28
N ALA A 93 8.78 -12.23 -6.25
CA ALA A 93 9.68 -12.39 -7.39
C ALA A 93 8.99 -13.02 -8.61
N LYS A 94 8.05 -13.95 -8.42
CA LYS A 94 7.20 -14.47 -9.52
C LYS A 94 6.30 -13.40 -10.13
N VAL A 95 5.76 -12.49 -9.33
CA VAL A 95 4.98 -11.34 -9.81
C VAL A 95 5.84 -10.45 -10.71
N ILE A 96 7.07 -10.17 -10.28
CA ILE A 96 8.04 -9.42 -11.10
C ILE A 96 8.35 -10.18 -12.40
N ILE A 97 8.67 -11.48 -12.34
CA ILE A 97 8.98 -12.27 -13.55
C ILE A 97 7.80 -12.29 -14.53
N ALA A 98 6.57 -12.43 -14.02
CA ALA A 98 5.38 -12.47 -14.85
C ALA A 98 5.15 -11.13 -15.57
N SER A 99 5.49 -10.01 -14.93
CA SER A 99 5.25 -8.67 -15.45
C SER A 99 6.28 -8.14 -16.43
N LEU A 100 7.50 -8.67 -16.43
CA LEU A 100 8.55 -8.27 -17.38
C LEU A 100 8.19 -8.70 -18.81
N ALA A 101 8.42 -7.85 -19.80
CA ALA A 101 8.26 -8.16 -21.22
C ALA A 101 9.52 -8.81 -21.82
N ASP A 102 9.47 -9.18 -23.10
CA ASP A 102 10.56 -9.90 -23.78
C ASP A 102 11.85 -9.04 -23.95
N ASP A 103 11.70 -7.71 -23.96
CA ASP A 103 12.77 -6.71 -24.03
C ASP A 103 13.36 -6.34 -22.64
N ASP A 104 12.67 -6.71 -21.57
CA ASP A 104 13.19 -6.58 -20.22
C ASP A 104 14.20 -7.68 -19.88
N ARG A 105 15.18 -7.34 -19.03
CA ARG A 105 16.19 -8.30 -18.57
C ARG A 105 16.13 -8.50 -17.06
N LEU A 106 16.31 -9.74 -16.62
CA LEU A 106 16.33 -10.12 -15.20
C LEU A 106 17.60 -10.89 -14.83
N GLY A 107 18.30 -10.39 -13.81
CA GLY A 107 19.36 -11.10 -13.09
C GLY A 107 18.93 -11.42 -11.65
N ILE A 108 19.48 -12.49 -11.08
CA ILE A 108 19.16 -12.91 -9.70
C ILE A 108 20.47 -13.21 -8.95
N VAL A 109 20.60 -12.55 -7.80
CA VAL A 109 21.64 -12.82 -6.80
C VAL A 109 20.93 -13.24 -5.53
N SER A 110 21.30 -14.38 -4.97
CA SER A 110 20.90 -14.77 -3.63
C SER A 110 22.06 -14.53 -2.67
N PHE A 111 21.77 -14.26 -1.40
CA PHE A 111 22.84 -14.12 -0.41
C PHE A 111 22.45 -14.74 0.94
N HIS A 112 23.43 -15.39 1.55
CA HIS A 112 23.43 -15.72 2.97
C HIS A 112 24.77 -15.24 3.57
N THR A 113 25.69 -16.15 3.89
CA THR A 113 27.09 -15.92 4.23
C THR A 113 27.89 -15.39 3.04
N HIS A 114 27.70 -15.99 1.86
CA HIS A 114 28.32 -15.57 0.61
C HIS A 114 27.23 -15.20 -0.41
N PRO A 115 27.43 -14.18 -1.24
CA PRO A 115 26.55 -13.91 -2.38
C PRO A 115 26.78 -14.95 -3.49
N GLU A 116 25.71 -15.39 -4.13
CA GLU A 116 25.70 -16.35 -5.22
C GLU A 116 24.87 -15.81 -6.38
N VAL A 117 25.46 -15.79 -7.58
CA VAL A 117 24.74 -15.42 -8.81
C VAL A 117 23.93 -16.63 -9.27
N VAL A 118 22.64 -16.61 -8.98
CA VAL A 118 21.69 -17.66 -9.39
C VAL A 118 21.43 -17.60 -10.89
N GLN A 119 21.42 -16.39 -11.44
CA GLN A 119 21.18 -16.14 -12.87
C GLN A 119 21.82 -14.81 -13.28
N SER A 120 22.57 -14.81 -14.38
CA SER A 120 23.03 -13.59 -15.06
C SER A 120 21.85 -12.85 -15.71
N ARG A 121 22.05 -11.59 -16.14
CA ARG A 121 20.97 -10.81 -16.79
C ARG A 121 20.54 -11.45 -18.11
N LEU A 122 19.33 -12.01 -18.16
CA LEU A 122 18.75 -12.64 -19.35
C LEU A 122 17.47 -11.91 -19.80
N PRO A 123 17.16 -11.84 -21.11
CA PRO A 123 15.89 -11.31 -21.60
C PRO A 123 14.73 -12.20 -21.15
N MET A 124 13.60 -11.60 -20.73
CA MET A 124 12.48 -12.31 -20.12
C MET A 124 11.49 -12.89 -21.13
N THR A 125 12.01 -13.65 -22.09
CA THR A 125 11.20 -14.49 -22.99
C THR A 125 10.42 -15.55 -22.20
N ASN A 126 9.30 -16.03 -22.76
CA ASN A 126 8.48 -17.08 -22.14
C ASN A 126 9.27 -18.33 -21.69
N GLY A 127 10.32 -18.72 -22.44
CA GLY A 127 11.20 -19.82 -22.06
C GLY A 127 12.07 -19.49 -20.85
N ASN A 128 12.69 -18.31 -20.86
CA ASN A 128 13.54 -17.84 -19.77
C ASN A 128 12.73 -17.60 -18.48
N LYS A 129 11.52 -17.04 -18.57
CA LYS A 129 10.61 -16.87 -17.43
C LYS A 129 10.37 -18.18 -16.69
N LYS A 130 10.07 -19.26 -17.42
CA LYS A 130 9.86 -20.59 -16.82
C LYS A 130 11.12 -21.09 -16.09
N SER A 131 12.27 -21.05 -16.76
CA SER A 131 13.54 -21.47 -16.16
C SER A 131 13.91 -20.63 -14.92
N THR A 132 13.64 -19.31 -14.96
CA THR A 132 13.87 -18.42 -13.83
C THR A 132 12.96 -18.75 -12.65
N ILE A 133 11.68 -19.04 -12.89
CA ILE A 133 10.75 -19.49 -11.84
C ILE A 133 11.27 -20.77 -11.17
N ASP A 134 11.74 -21.74 -11.95
CA ASP A 134 12.29 -23.00 -11.41
C ASP A 134 13.51 -22.75 -10.50
N ARG A 135 14.40 -21.81 -10.88
CA ARG A 135 15.56 -21.41 -10.06
C ARG A 135 15.13 -20.74 -8.75
N ILE A 136 14.09 -19.90 -8.77
CA ILE A 136 13.57 -19.25 -7.56
C ILE A 136 12.96 -20.27 -6.60
N GLU A 137 12.25 -21.28 -7.12
CA GLU A 137 11.66 -22.32 -6.28
C GLU A 137 12.71 -23.10 -5.49
N GLN A 138 13.91 -23.28 -6.06
CA GLN A 138 15.04 -23.98 -5.44
C GLN A 138 15.73 -23.22 -4.30
N LEU A 139 15.45 -21.93 -4.13
CA LEU A 139 16.01 -21.14 -3.04
C LEU A 139 15.52 -21.67 -1.69
N HIS A 140 16.41 -21.82 -0.71
CA HIS A 140 16.05 -22.27 0.63
C HIS A 140 16.79 -21.44 1.68
N PRO A 141 16.23 -21.28 2.90
CA PRO A 141 16.92 -20.56 3.97
C PRO A 141 18.26 -21.22 4.32
N LYS A 142 19.25 -20.41 4.64
CA LYS A 142 20.62 -20.72 5.07
C LYS A 142 20.99 -19.80 6.25
N MET A 143 22.16 -19.92 6.89
CA MET A 143 22.33 -19.32 8.22
C MET A 143 22.51 -17.78 8.30
N SER A 144 23.53 -17.21 7.65
CA SER A 144 23.96 -15.80 7.91
C SER A 144 23.40 -14.77 6.91
N THR A 145 23.55 -13.48 7.20
CA THR A 145 23.03 -12.36 6.38
C THR A 145 24.14 -11.39 5.94
N ASN A 146 24.65 -11.55 4.72
CA ASN A 146 25.68 -10.71 4.08
C ASN A 146 25.08 -9.78 3.01
N LEU A 147 24.32 -8.78 3.47
CA LEU A 147 23.65 -7.80 2.61
C LEU A 147 24.63 -7.04 1.71
N TRP A 148 25.80 -6.65 2.25
CA TRP A 148 26.83 -5.93 1.49
C TRP A 148 27.34 -6.76 0.31
N GLY A 149 27.63 -8.05 0.55
CA GLY A 149 28.02 -8.99 -0.50
C GLY A 149 26.98 -9.09 -1.60
N GLY A 150 25.69 -9.24 -1.22
CA GLY A 150 24.57 -9.29 -2.16
C GLY A 150 24.45 -8.04 -3.03
N ILE A 151 24.48 -6.84 -2.43
CA ILE A 151 24.41 -5.57 -3.17
C ILE A 151 25.60 -5.42 -4.12
N ARG A 152 26.81 -5.72 -3.64
CA ARG A 152 28.03 -5.60 -4.45
C ARG A 152 27.98 -6.53 -5.66
N GLU A 153 27.56 -7.78 -5.48
CA GLU A 153 27.45 -8.74 -6.57
C GLU A 153 26.34 -8.37 -7.55
N GLY A 154 25.21 -7.86 -7.05
CA GLY A 154 24.13 -7.34 -7.89
C GLY A 154 24.58 -6.14 -8.73
N LEU A 155 25.39 -5.24 -8.18
CA LEU A 155 25.97 -4.11 -8.93
C LEU A 155 26.98 -4.58 -9.99
N LYS A 156 27.77 -5.62 -9.73
CA LYS A 156 28.70 -6.19 -10.73
C LYS A 156 27.96 -6.76 -11.94
N LEU A 157 26.77 -7.35 -11.76
CA LEU A 157 25.99 -7.85 -12.89
C LEU A 157 25.69 -6.74 -13.92
N PHE A 158 25.55 -5.48 -13.48
CA PHE A 158 25.43 -4.33 -14.38
C PHE A 158 26.72 -3.94 -15.08
N GLU A 159 27.90 -4.22 -14.48
CA GLU A 159 29.21 -4.01 -15.10
C GLU A 159 29.54 -5.10 -16.14
N ASP A 160 29.18 -6.36 -15.87
CA ASP A 160 29.63 -7.53 -16.64
C ASP A 160 28.87 -7.79 -17.95
N GLY A 161 27.89 -6.95 -18.29
CA GLY A 161 27.09 -7.09 -19.52
C GLY A 161 26.89 -5.76 -20.23
N HIS A 162 26.84 -5.80 -21.56
CA HIS A 162 26.54 -4.62 -22.38
C HIS A 162 25.18 -4.05 -21.97
N ALA A 163 25.18 -2.77 -21.57
CA ALA A 163 23.96 -2.02 -21.37
C ALA A 163 23.22 -1.98 -22.72
N VAL A 164 21.95 -2.38 -22.72
CA VAL A 164 21.05 -2.13 -23.84
C VAL A 164 20.57 -0.69 -23.69
N ASP A 165 20.84 0.11 -24.70
CA ASP A 165 20.42 1.52 -24.73
C ASP A 165 18.89 1.61 -24.56
N GLY A 166 18.46 2.46 -23.64
CA GLY A 166 17.05 2.70 -23.35
C GLY A 166 16.48 1.90 -22.18
N ASN A 167 17.17 0.85 -21.69
CA ASN A 167 16.70 0.10 -20.53
C ASN A 167 17.03 0.83 -19.22
N VAL A 168 16.05 0.94 -18.31
CA VAL A 168 16.25 1.52 -16.98
C VAL A 168 16.82 0.47 -16.03
N PRO A 169 18.06 0.63 -15.50
CA PRO A 169 18.61 -0.33 -14.56
C PRO A 169 18.06 -0.16 -13.14
N ALA A 170 17.59 -1.25 -12.55
CA ALA A 170 17.04 -1.30 -11.20
C ALA A 170 17.58 -2.48 -10.39
N LEU A 171 18.14 -2.19 -9.22
CA LEU A 171 18.53 -3.17 -8.21
C LEU A 171 17.42 -3.24 -7.15
N ILE A 172 16.79 -4.41 -7.01
CA ILE A 172 15.72 -4.63 -6.03
C ILE A 172 16.27 -5.53 -4.92
N VAL A 173 16.36 -4.99 -3.70
CA VAL A 173 16.90 -5.69 -2.54
C VAL A 173 15.76 -6.14 -1.63
N LEU A 174 15.64 -7.45 -1.42
CA LEU A 174 14.59 -8.09 -0.64
C LEU A 174 15.19 -8.72 0.60
N THR A 175 14.90 -8.20 1.80
CA THR A 175 15.55 -8.64 3.05
C THR A 175 14.64 -8.42 4.27
N ASP A 176 14.78 -9.28 5.27
CA ASP A 176 14.22 -9.12 6.62
C ASP A 176 15.18 -8.41 7.59
N GLY A 177 16.35 -7.98 7.07
CA GLY A 177 17.03 -6.74 7.44
C GLY A 177 17.90 -6.75 8.69
N GLN A 178 18.58 -7.86 9.03
CA GLN A 178 19.67 -7.85 10.02
C GLN A 178 21.01 -8.30 9.44
N PRO A 179 21.69 -7.45 8.64
CA PRO A 179 23.04 -7.76 8.19
C PRO A 179 23.97 -7.95 9.39
N ASN A 180 24.48 -9.17 9.54
CA ASN A 180 25.28 -9.63 10.67
C ASN A 180 26.62 -10.23 10.23
N HIS A 181 26.89 -10.32 8.92
CA HIS A 181 28.09 -10.94 8.37
C HIS A 181 28.78 -10.04 7.33
N MET A 182 30.11 -9.90 7.41
CA MET A 182 30.95 -9.10 6.51
C MET A 182 30.48 -7.65 6.28
N CYS A 183 29.84 -7.05 7.28
CA CYS A 183 29.47 -5.64 7.24
C CYS A 183 30.73 -4.77 7.07
N PRO A 184 30.77 -3.84 6.12
CA PRO A 184 31.91 -2.96 5.92
C PRO A 184 32.20 -2.16 7.20
N PRO A 185 33.43 -2.18 7.74
CA PRO A 185 33.76 -1.48 8.98
C PRO A 185 33.52 0.02 8.92
N GLN A 186 33.66 0.60 7.72
CA GLN A 186 33.45 2.03 7.44
C GLN A 186 31.96 2.39 7.22
N GLY A 187 31.05 1.42 7.25
CA GLY A 187 29.64 1.60 6.87
C GLY A 187 29.35 1.31 5.39
N TYR A 188 28.09 1.11 5.05
CA TYR A 188 27.64 0.76 3.70
C TYR A 188 27.77 1.93 2.74
N LEU A 189 27.37 3.13 3.16
CA LEU A 189 27.33 4.33 2.31
C LEU A 189 28.73 4.75 1.81
N PRO A 190 29.77 4.84 2.67
CA PRO A 190 31.12 5.19 2.23
C PRO A 190 31.72 4.20 1.22
N LYS A 191 31.23 2.95 1.17
CA LYS A 191 31.65 1.97 0.16
C LYS A 191 30.78 1.97 -1.08
N LEU A 192 29.48 2.26 -0.95
CA LEU A 192 28.52 2.28 -2.05
C LEU A 192 28.75 3.48 -2.99
N ILE A 193 28.91 4.68 -2.44
CA ILE A 193 29.03 5.93 -3.20
C ILE A 193 30.20 5.88 -4.21
N PRO A 194 31.43 5.44 -3.85
CA PRO A 194 32.52 5.32 -4.81
C PRO A 194 32.25 4.33 -5.95
N ILE A 195 31.52 3.24 -5.67
CA ILE A 195 31.14 2.24 -6.68
C ILE A 195 30.19 2.87 -7.70
N LEU A 196 29.11 3.51 -7.23
CA LEU A 196 28.14 4.18 -8.11
C LEU A 196 28.81 5.28 -8.95
N ASN A 197 29.69 6.08 -8.35
CA ASN A 197 30.46 7.10 -9.07
C ASN A 197 31.40 6.50 -10.13
N ARG A 198 32.05 5.38 -9.82
CA ARG A 198 32.90 4.65 -10.79
C ARG A 198 32.07 4.12 -11.95
N MET A 199 30.90 3.53 -11.69
CA MET A 199 30.00 3.02 -12.71
C MET A 199 29.49 4.14 -13.62
N ALA A 200 29.12 5.29 -13.04
CA ALA A 200 28.75 6.47 -13.80
C ALA A 200 29.89 7.00 -14.70
N LYS A 201 31.15 6.92 -14.24
CA LYS A 201 32.35 7.26 -15.05
C LYS A 201 32.61 6.27 -16.19
N LYS A 202 32.26 4.99 -16.01
CA LYS A 202 32.30 3.96 -17.06
C LYS A 202 31.17 4.08 -18.09
N GLY A 203 30.27 5.05 -17.94
CA GLY A 203 29.14 5.26 -18.84
C GLY A 203 27.92 4.37 -18.55
N ILE A 204 27.90 3.64 -17.43
CA ILE A 204 26.74 2.84 -17.03
C ILE A 204 25.59 3.79 -16.63
N PRO A 205 24.34 3.57 -17.07
CA PRO A 205 23.22 4.40 -16.68
C PRO A 205 22.99 4.39 -15.16
N PRO A 206 22.43 5.47 -14.57
CA PRO A 206 22.18 5.54 -13.14
C PRO A 206 21.30 4.37 -12.66
N ILE A 207 21.86 3.52 -11.80
CA ILE A 207 21.15 2.36 -11.25
C ILE A 207 20.23 2.83 -10.13
N THR A 208 18.95 2.47 -10.23
CA THR A 208 17.96 2.73 -9.18
C THR A 208 17.98 1.61 -8.16
N ILE A 209 18.27 1.90 -6.89
CA ILE A 209 18.27 0.88 -5.83
C ILE A 209 17.00 1.01 -4.99
N ASN A 210 16.12 0.01 -5.04
CA ASN A 210 14.93 -0.08 -4.21
C ASN A 210 15.14 -1.14 -3.12
N THR A 211 14.78 -0.82 -1.88
CA THR A 211 14.93 -1.72 -0.74
C THR A 211 13.58 -2.06 -0.14
N PHE A 212 13.30 -3.36 0.04
CA PHE A 212 12.07 -3.87 0.61
C PHE A 212 12.39 -4.61 1.90
N GLY A 213 11.92 -4.06 3.01
CA GLY A 213 12.09 -4.62 4.35
C GLY A 213 10.88 -5.46 4.76
N PHE A 214 11.08 -6.73 5.06
CA PHE A 214 10.03 -7.65 5.51
C PHE A 214 10.02 -7.84 7.04
N GLY A 215 8.83 -7.88 7.65
CA GLY A 215 8.65 -8.23 9.06
C GLY A 215 8.79 -7.05 10.02
N TYR A 216 9.21 -7.29 11.27
CA TYR A 216 9.30 -6.25 12.32
C TYR A 216 10.73 -6.02 12.83
N ASN A 217 11.68 -6.83 12.39
CA ASN A 217 13.04 -6.90 12.94
C ASN A 217 14.07 -6.31 11.97
N LEU A 218 13.85 -5.08 11.50
CA LEU A 218 14.58 -4.47 10.37
C LEU A 218 15.56 -3.37 10.81
N ARG A 219 16.75 -3.33 10.19
CA ARG A 219 17.59 -2.12 10.15
C ARG A 219 17.11 -1.14 9.08
N SER A 220 15.86 -0.67 9.18
CA SER A 220 15.25 0.21 8.16
C SER A 220 15.99 1.51 7.89
N GLY A 221 16.71 2.04 8.89
CA GLY A 221 17.57 3.21 8.69
C GLY A 221 18.65 2.95 7.62
N LEU A 222 19.30 1.80 7.67
CA LEU A 222 20.29 1.39 6.67
C LEU A 222 19.65 1.19 5.28
N LEU A 223 18.49 0.51 5.22
CA LEU A 223 17.78 0.24 3.97
C LEU A 223 17.31 1.53 3.28
N GLN A 224 16.82 2.49 4.07
CA GLN A 224 16.46 3.82 3.60
C GLN A 224 17.68 4.55 2.99
N CYS A 225 18.79 4.61 3.72
CA CYS A 225 20.00 5.28 3.23
C CYS A 225 20.54 4.66 1.92
N ILE A 226 20.53 3.33 1.80
CA ILE A 226 20.95 2.63 0.58
C ILE A 226 20.04 3.01 -0.60
N ALA A 227 18.72 3.02 -0.39
CA ALA A 227 17.76 3.38 -1.43
C ALA A 227 17.91 4.85 -1.85
N GLU A 228 18.08 5.75 -0.90
CA GLU A 228 18.25 7.19 -1.15
C GLU A 228 19.51 7.49 -1.96
N GLU A 229 20.66 6.91 -1.58
CA GLU A 229 21.90 7.06 -2.35
C GLU A 229 21.81 6.42 -3.75
N GLY A 230 21.06 5.33 -3.87
CA GLY A 230 20.75 4.68 -5.14
C GLY A 230 19.61 5.31 -5.92
N ASN A 231 19.13 6.52 -5.58
CA ASN A 231 18.00 7.21 -6.21
C ASN A 231 16.66 6.45 -6.23
N GLY A 232 16.52 5.33 -5.49
CA GLY A 232 15.28 4.56 -5.39
C GLY A 232 14.54 4.78 -4.06
N SER A 233 13.59 3.89 -3.75
CA SER A 233 12.70 4.04 -2.60
C SER A 233 12.85 2.88 -1.62
N TYR A 234 12.60 3.18 -0.34
CA TYR A 234 12.47 2.17 0.71
C TYR A 234 10.98 1.88 0.94
N ALA A 235 10.62 0.61 0.98
CA ALA A 235 9.27 0.16 1.28
C ALA A 235 9.25 -0.82 2.45
N TYR A 236 8.29 -0.62 3.35
CA TYR A 236 8.08 -1.47 4.51
C TYR A 236 6.92 -2.45 4.27
N ILE A 237 7.17 -3.74 4.46
CA ILE A 237 6.19 -4.81 4.29
C ILE A 237 6.02 -5.54 5.64
N PRO A 238 5.02 -5.17 6.45
CA PRO A 238 4.80 -5.78 7.76
C PRO A 238 4.29 -7.21 7.66
N ASP A 239 3.48 -7.51 6.65
CA ASP A 239 2.75 -8.77 6.53
C ASP A 239 2.46 -9.14 5.07
N ALA A 240 2.01 -10.38 4.87
CA ALA A 240 1.72 -10.94 3.56
C ALA A 240 0.67 -10.16 2.75
N GLY A 241 -0.27 -9.48 3.42
CA GLY A 241 -1.34 -8.72 2.77
C GLY A 241 -0.85 -7.45 2.06
N MET A 242 0.29 -6.90 2.48
CA MET A 242 0.86 -5.69 1.86
C MET A 242 1.74 -5.97 0.64
N ILE A 243 2.21 -7.20 0.43
CA ILE A 243 3.17 -7.57 -0.63
C ILE A 243 2.67 -7.17 -2.00
N GLY A 244 1.49 -7.66 -2.40
CA GLY A 244 0.95 -7.39 -3.74
C GLY A 244 0.87 -5.90 -4.01
N THR A 245 0.32 -5.16 -3.04
CA THR A 245 0.16 -3.71 -3.16
C THR A 245 1.49 -2.99 -3.33
N VAL A 246 2.51 -3.35 -2.55
CA VAL A 246 3.81 -2.65 -2.57
C VAL A 246 4.60 -2.97 -3.84
N PHE A 247 4.64 -4.23 -4.27
CA PHE A 247 5.38 -4.64 -5.46
C PHE A 247 4.74 -4.17 -6.76
N VAL A 248 3.41 -4.23 -6.88
CA VAL A 248 2.67 -3.70 -8.04
C VAL A 248 3.02 -2.23 -8.23
N HIS A 249 2.97 -1.42 -7.16
CA HIS A 249 3.30 0.00 -7.26
C HIS A 249 4.78 0.25 -7.54
N ALA A 250 5.69 -0.49 -6.92
CA ALA A 250 7.12 -0.34 -7.18
C ALA A 250 7.48 -0.61 -8.64
N MET A 251 6.92 -1.69 -9.22
CA MET A 251 7.13 -2.02 -10.63
C MET A 251 6.45 -1.02 -11.56
N ALA A 252 5.22 -0.58 -11.25
CA ALA A 252 4.54 0.45 -12.02
C ALA A 252 5.33 1.77 -12.04
N ASN A 253 5.93 2.18 -10.91
CA ASN A 253 6.80 3.36 -10.84
C ASN A 253 8.08 3.18 -11.68
N LEU A 254 8.67 1.98 -11.69
CA LEU A 254 9.85 1.67 -12.49
C LEU A 254 9.52 1.73 -13.99
N PHE A 255 8.47 1.04 -14.41
CA PHE A 255 7.93 1.02 -15.78
C PHE A 255 7.49 2.39 -16.29
N ASN A 256 7.23 3.33 -15.39
CA ASN A 256 6.84 4.71 -15.69
C ASN A 256 8.01 5.72 -15.62
N THR A 257 9.27 5.27 -15.60
CA THR A 257 10.44 6.17 -15.45
C THR A 257 10.68 7.00 -16.72
N PHE A 258 10.62 8.33 -16.59
CA PHE A 258 10.97 9.29 -17.64
C PHE A 258 12.47 9.63 -17.64
N ALA A 259 13.03 9.93 -16.46
CA ALA A 259 14.43 10.30 -16.33
C ALA A 259 14.98 9.85 -14.97
N ALA A 260 16.26 9.46 -14.96
CA ALA A 260 16.96 9.02 -13.76
C ALA A 260 17.90 10.10 -13.22
N ALA A 261 18.17 10.05 -11.91
CA ALA A 261 19.14 10.88 -11.21
C ALA A 261 18.98 12.40 -11.48
N ALA A 262 17.75 12.90 -11.46
CA ALA A 262 17.47 14.32 -11.62
C ALA A 262 18.01 15.14 -10.44
N SER A 263 18.56 16.31 -10.75
CA SER A 263 19.03 17.27 -9.77
C SER A 263 18.67 18.69 -10.15
N LEU A 264 18.32 19.50 -9.17
CA LEU A 264 18.07 20.93 -9.30
C LEU A 264 19.28 21.71 -8.81
N THR A 265 19.65 22.75 -9.54
CA THR A 265 20.68 23.72 -9.14
C THR A 265 20.05 25.08 -9.00
N PHE A 266 20.23 25.69 -7.84
CA PHE A 266 19.66 26.98 -7.45
C PHE A 266 20.75 28.05 -7.50
N ILE A 267 20.43 29.17 -8.14
CA ILE A 267 21.24 30.39 -8.13
C ILE A 267 20.32 31.50 -7.63
N THR A 268 20.66 32.10 -6.50
CA THR A 268 19.88 33.17 -5.86
C THR A 268 20.67 34.47 -5.81
N SER A 269 19.96 35.59 -5.65
CA SER A 269 20.60 36.86 -5.29
C SER A 269 21.34 36.74 -3.96
N PRO A 270 22.47 37.45 -3.74
CA PRO A 270 23.31 37.29 -2.54
C PRO A 270 22.59 37.51 -1.20
N GLU A 271 21.52 38.31 -1.20
CA GLU A 271 20.73 38.63 -0.01
C GLU A 271 19.67 37.55 0.33
N LEU A 272 19.44 36.59 -0.58
CA LEU A 272 18.41 35.56 -0.47
C LEU A 272 19.04 34.20 -0.15
N ALA A 273 18.81 33.72 1.07
CA ALA A 273 19.13 32.35 1.46
C ALA A 273 17.91 31.44 1.27
N LEU A 274 18.16 30.20 0.84
CA LEU A 274 17.14 29.15 0.78
C LEU A 274 17.38 28.14 1.90
N ASP A 275 16.30 27.73 2.55
CA ASP A 275 16.33 26.70 3.57
C ASP A 275 16.09 25.32 2.95
N PHE A 276 17.11 24.47 3.07
CA PHE A 276 17.06 23.08 2.62
C PHE A 276 16.88 22.10 3.78
N ARG A 277 16.61 22.57 5.00
CA ARG A 277 16.45 21.70 6.19
C ARG A 277 15.27 20.74 6.01
N GLY A 278 15.50 19.46 6.32
CA GLY A 278 14.52 18.38 6.14
C GLY A 278 14.34 17.92 4.70
N MET A 279 15.13 18.44 3.75
CA MET A 279 15.22 17.88 2.41
C MET A 279 16.29 16.79 2.36
N VAL A 280 15.91 15.61 1.85
CA VAL A 280 16.84 14.51 1.60
C VAL A 280 17.83 14.94 0.50
N ALA A 281 19.14 14.80 0.76
CA ALA A 281 20.22 14.96 -0.22
C ALA A 281 20.45 16.36 -0.84
N ALA A 282 20.31 17.43 -0.06
CA ALA A 282 20.79 18.77 -0.45
C ALA A 282 22.31 18.92 -0.24
N THR A 283 23.03 19.55 -1.17
CA THR A 283 24.46 19.84 -1.06
C THR A 283 24.75 21.28 -1.50
N ALA A 284 25.52 22.03 -0.71
CA ALA A 284 25.99 23.35 -1.10
C ALA A 284 26.95 23.25 -2.30
N THR A 285 26.88 24.20 -3.25
CA THR A 285 27.81 24.28 -4.38
C THR A 285 28.83 25.39 -4.17
N GLN A 286 29.98 25.29 -4.83
CA GLN A 286 31.10 26.23 -4.67
C GLN A 286 30.81 27.67 -5.16
N ILE A 287 29.74 27.90 -5.93
CA ILE A 287 29.46 29.18 -6.62
C ILE A 287 28.30 29.94 -5.93
N GLY A 288 28.15 29.79 -4.61
CA GLY A 288 27.04 30.44 -3.88
C GLY A 288 25.64 29.90 -4.23
N GLY A 289 25.56 28.80 -4.98
CA GLY A 289 24.32 28.09 -5.28
C GLY A 289 24.15 26.82 -4.44
N ALA A 290 22.97 26.21 -4.48
CA ALA A 290 22.71 24.92 -3.87
C ALA A 290 22.33 23.88 -4.92
N ARG A 291 22.67 22.61 -4.69
CA ARG A 291 22.27 21.50 -5.54
C ARG A 291 21.43 20.53 -4.72
N LEU A 292 20.26 20.19 -5.24
CA LEU A 292 19.34 19.24 -4.63
C LEU A 292 19.17 18.04 -5.55
N LYS A 293 19.42 16.83 -5.07
CA LYS A 293 19.07 15.60 -5.79
C LYS A 293 17.59 15.31 -5.56
N ILE A 294 16.83 15.11 -6.64
CA ILE A 294 15.38 14.84 -6.58
C ILE A 294 15.03 13.41 -7.04
N GLY A 295 16.04 12.65 -7.48
CA GLY A 295 15.90 11.23 -7.84
C GLY A 295 15.27 11.02 -9.21
N ASN A 296 14.53 9.93 -9.37
CA ASN A 296 13.87 9.60 -10.63
C ASN A 296 12.59 10.42 -10.83
N LEU A 297 12.29 10.72 -12.10
CA LEU A 297 11.08 11.38 -12.56
C LEU A 297 10.23 10.40 -13.35
N GLN A 298 8.92 10.46 -13.16
CA GLN A 298 7.93 9.56 -13.78
C GLN A 298 7.09 10.28 -14.85
N TYR A 299 6.66 9.60 -15.91
CA TYR A 299 5.76 10.21 -16.89
C TYR A 299 4.41 10.57 -16.25
N GLY A 300 3.88 11.74 -16.62
CA GLY A 300 2.56 12.23 -16.17
C GLY A 300 2.48 12.53 -14.67
N GLN A 301 3.62 12.78 -14.01
CA GLN A 301 3.67 12.96 -12.56
C GLN A 301 4.63 14.08 -12.19
N SER A 302 4.09 15.18 -11.63
CA SER A 302 4.92 16.32 -11.24
C SER A 302 5.77 16.00 -10.01
N ARG A 303 6.96 16.61 -9.97
CA ARG A 303 7.77 16.71 -8.75
C ARG A 303 7.78 18.16 -8.28
N ASP A 304 7.24 18.35 -7.10
CA ASP A 304 6.96 19.62 -6.46
C ASP A 304 7.85 19.75 -5.22
N ILE A 305 8.55 20.86 -5.09
CA ILE A 305 9.52 21.10 -4.02
C ILE A 305 9.29 22.49 -3.46
N VAL A 306 8.93 22.58 -2.18
CA VAL A 306 8.79 23.84 -1.47
C VAL A 306 10.09 24.14 -0.74
N LEU A 307 10.63 25.35 -0.94
CA LEU A 307 11.82 25.85 -0.28
C LEU A 307 11.47 27.12 0.47
N ALA A 308 11.63 27.12 1.79
CA ALA A 308 11.47 28.31 2.60
C ALA A 308 12.65 29.26 2.42
N TYR A 309 12.42 30.56 2.60
CA TYR A 309 13.50 31.55 2.62
C TYR A 309 14.17 31.56 3.99
N GLY A 310 15.50 31.43 4.01
CA GLY A 310 16.30 31.50 5.21
C GLY A 310 16.63 32.94 5.60
N GLY A 311 16.65 33.23 6.91
CA GLY A 311 17.13 34.51 7.44
C GLY A 311 16.09 35.63 7.43
N LYS A 312 16.50 36.85 7.03
CA LYS A 312 15.62 38.03 6.97
C LYS A 312 14.63 37.89 5.81
N GLN A 313 13.43 38.49 5.94
CA GLN A 313 12.48 38.49 4.84
C GLN A 313 13.11 39.04 3.55
N PRO A 314 12.95 38.32 2.43
CA PRO A 314 13.65 38.68 1.22
C PRO A 314 13.03 39.91 0.56
N ARG A 315 13.85 40.69 -0.15
CA ARG A 315 13.36 41.80 -0.97
C ARG A 315 12.58 41.26 -2.17
N LEU A 316 11.48 41.92 -2.53
CA LEU A 316 10.67 41.57 -3.69
C LEU A 316 11.44 41.65 -5.02
N SER A 317 12.54 42.42 -5.07
CA SER A 317 13.45 42.51 -6.21
C SER A 317 14.41 41.32 -6.36
N SER A 318 14.51 40.44 -5.35
CA SER A 318 15.36 39.27 -5.42
C SER A 318 14.90 38.30 -6.51
N THR A 319 15.87 37.65 -7.15
CA THR A 319 15.63 36.70 -8.23
C THR A 319 16.11 35.31 -7.84
N ILE A 320 15.36 34.30 -8.28
CA ILE A 320 15.72 32.89 -8.14
C ILE A 320 15.79 32.29 -9.53
N GLN A 321 16.93 31.70 -9.87
CA GLN A 321 17.10 30.88 -11.05
C GLN A 321 17.27 29.41 -10.63
N VAL A 322 16.55 28.52 -11.30
CA VAL A 322 16.63 27.07 -11.08
C VAL A 322 16.93 26.38 -12.39
N SER A 323 17.88 25.46 -12.35
CA SER A 323 18.24 24.60 -13.47
C SER A 323 18.01 23.13 -13.11
N LEU A 324 17.19 22.44 -13.88
CA LEU A 324 17.00 20.99 -13.82
C LEU A 324 18.02 20.32 -14.73
N ARG A 325 18.72 19.32 -14.18
CA ARG A 325 19.59 18.41 -14.93
C ARG A 325 19.17 16.98 -14.65
N CYS A 326 18.85 16.21 -15.69
CA CYS A 326 18.58 14.79 -15.58
C CYS A 326 19.09 14.02 -16.80
N ARG A 327 19.05 12.68 -16.71
CA ARG A 327 19.42 11.79 -17.81
C ARG A 327 18.25 10.90 -18.18
N GLY A 328 17.94 10.80 -19.47
CA GLY A 328 17.00 9.82 -19.98
C GLY A 328 17.56 8.39 -19.86
N PRO A 329 16.71 7.35 -20.06
CA PRO A 329 17.13 5.95 -20.08
C PRO A 329 18.22 5.67 -21.11
N SER A 330 18.20 6.37 -22.25
CA SER A 330 19.21 6.29 -23.32
C SER A 330 20.44 7.18 -23.06
N MET A 331 20.67 7.61 -21.81
CA MET A 331 21.80 8.44 -21.38
C MET A 331 21.89 9.85 -21.99
N GLU A 332 20.87 10.24 -22.75
CA GLU A 332 20.66 11.61 -23.21
C GLU A 332 20.49 12.58 -22.04
N ARG A 333 21.07 13.78 -22.18
CA ARG A 333 21.04 14.80 -21.14
C ARG A 333 19.90 15.77 -21.41
N LEU A 334 19.08 16.01 -20.40
CA LEU A 334 18.09 17.08 -20.40
C LEU A 334 18.54 18.14 -19.40
N GLU A 335 18.60 19.38 -19.87
CA GLU A 335 18.88 20.56 -19.06
C GLU A 335 17.83 21.63 -19.35
N LEU A 336 17.13 22.07 -18.31
CA LEU A 336 16.10 23.11 -18.38
C LEU A 336 16.42 24.19 -17.35
N THR A 337 16.33 25.45 -17.72
CA THR A 337 16.57 26.58 -16.80
C THR A 337 15.40 27.52 -16.84
N THR A 338 14.97 27.99 -15.68
CA THR A 338 13.95 29.02 -15.53
C THR A 338 14.32 29.97 -14.39
N ALA A 339 13.80 31.18 -14.42
CA ALA A 339 14.03 32.19 -13.39
C ALA A 339 12.76 32.98 -13.11
N THR A 340 12.60 33.40 -11.86
CA THR A 340 11.48 34.24 -11.43
C THR A 340 11.95 35.31 -10.45
N SER A 341 11.21 36.41 -10.38
CA SER A 341 11.35 37.44 -9.34
C SER A 341 10.34 37.18 -8.24
N LEU A 342 10.71 37.44 -6.98
CA LEU A 342 9.81 37.33 -5.83
C LEU A 342 8.61 38.28 -5.89
N SER A 343 8.64 39.30 -6.76
CA SER A 343 7.50 40.18 -7.02
C SER A 343 6.37 39.52 -7.83
N GLN A 344 6.62 38.39 -8.50
CA GLN A 344 5.61 37.68 -9.27
C GLN A 344 4.72 36.84 -8.35
N ARG A 345 3.40 36.91 -8.57
CA ARG A 345 2.45 36.03 -7.87
C ARG A 345 2.38 34.67 -8.57
N SER A 346 2.25 33.61 -7.75
CA SER A 346 1.90 32.27 -8.24
C SER A 346 0.59 32.30 -9.03
N SER A 347 0.55 31.54 -10.12
CA SER A 347 -0.66 31.29 -10.92
C SER A 347 -1.40 30.03 -10.49
N LEU A 348 -0.86 29.28 -9.53
CA LEU A 348 -1.45 28.04 -9.03
C LEU A 348 -2.61 28.32 -8.05
N PRO A 349 -3.60 27.42 -7.97
CA PRO A 349 -4.64 27.50 -6.95
C PRO A 349 -4.06 27.52 -5.54
N ASP A 350 -4.70 28.27 -4.63
CA ASP A 350 -4.24 28.41 -3.25
C ASP A 350 -4.27 27.06 -2.53
N GLU A 351 -5.29 26.24 -2.79
CA GLU A 351 -5.47 24.92 -2.17
C GLU A 351 -4.30 23.98 -2.50
N TYR A 352 -3.80 24.08 -3.74
CA TYR A 352 -2.63 23.33 -4.19
C TYR A 352 -1.35 23.84 -3.52
N CYS A 353 -1.17 25.15 -3.38
CA CYS A 353 -0.03 25.75 -2.70
C CYS A 353 0.00 25.32 -1.22
N GLN A 354 -1.15 25.39 -0.52
CA GLN A 354 -1.28 24.95 0.86
C GLN A 354 -0.98 23.45 1.03
N TYR A 355 -1.49 22.60 0.14
CA TYR A 355 -1.16 21.17 0.17
C TYR A 355 0.34 20.91 0.11
N GLN A 356 1.07 21.62 -0.78
CA GLN A 356 2.51 21.45 -0.91
C GLN A 356 3.27 21.96 0.34
N ARG A 357 2.78 23.03 0.98
CA ARG A 357 3.32 23.52 2.27
C ARG A 357 3.11 22.48 3.37
N PHE A 358 1.89 22.00 3.56
CA PHE A 358 1.56 21.00 4.57
C PHE A 358 2.32 19.69 4.35
N ARG A 359 2.41 19.22 3.10
CA ARG A 359 3.21 18.03 2.75
C ARG A 359 4.69 18.21 3.10
N THR A 360 5.25 19.39 2.82
CA THR A 360 6.67 19.67 3.13
C THR A 360 6.91 19.73 4.63
N ARG A 361 6.03 20.39 5.39
CA ARG A 361 6.07 20.39 6.86
C ARG A 361 5.95 18.98 7.43
N PHE A 362 5.06 18.15 6.88
CA PHE A 362 4.93 16.74 7.26
C PHE A 362 6.22 15.94 7.00
N CYS A 363 6.83 16.10 5.82
CA CYS A 363 8.09 15.44 5.49
C CYS A 363 9.22 15.86 6.43
N HIS A 364 9.29 17.17 6.76
CA HIS A 364 10.28 17.71 7.69
C HIS A 364 10.11 17.12 9.10
N MET A 365 8.88 17.06 9.61
CA MET A 365 8.55 16.46 10.89
C MET A 365 8.92 14.97 10.94
N ILE A 366 8.61 14.18 9.89
CA ILE A 366 9.04 12.77 9.87
C ILE A 366 10.56 12.67 9.77
N SER A 367 11.22 13.53 9.00
CA SER A 367 12.68 13.50 8.86
C SER A 367 13.40 13.81 10.19
N SER A 368 12.83 14.66 11.06
CA SER A 368 13.44 14.99 12.36
C SER A 368 13.44 13.82 13.33
N LEU A 369 12.49 12.88 13.19
CA LEU A 369 12.46 11.61 13.93
C LEU A 369 13.61 10.66 13.59
N PHE A 370 14.35 10.94 12.51
CA PHE A 370 15.35 10.04 11.96
C PHE A 370 16.71 10.73 11.72
N PRO A 371 17.38 11.25 12.77
CA PRO A 371 18.68 11.90 12.61
C PRO A 371 19.74 10.95 12.02
N ALA A 372 20.60 11.51 11.16
CA ALA A 372 21.74 10.79 10.61
C ALA A 372 22.82 10.59 11.68
N SER A 373 23.34 9.37 11.79
CA SER A 373 24.48 9.07 12.66
C SER A 373 25.81 9.28 11.94
N ALA A 374 26.94 9.17 12.66
CA ALA A 374 28.28 9.48 12.14
C ALA A 374 28.69 8.66 10.89
N ASN A 375 28.12 7.47 10.70
CA ASN A 375 28.36 6.63 9.51
C ASN A 375 27.38 6.90 8.36
N GLY A 376 26.50 7.90 8.49
CA GLY A 376 25.47 8.27 7.52
C GLY A 376 24.17 7.49 7.65
N GLU A 377 24.07 6.49 8.54
CA GLU A 377 22.83 5.73 8.74
C GLU A 377 21.85 6.52 9.61
N TYR A 378 20.57 6.54 9.21
CA TYR A 378 19.52 7.15 10.01
C TYR A 378 19.14 6.29 11.23
N LYS A 379 19.07 6.90 12.40
CA LYS A 379 18.57 6.23 13.63
C LYS A 379 17.25 6.84 14.06
N ALA A 380 16.33 6.02 14.54
CA ALA A 380 15.08 6.52 15.12
C ALA A 380 15.37 7.17 16.47
N VAL A 381 14.66 8.25 16.78
CA VAL A 381 14.60 8.79 18.15
C VAL A 381 13.95 7.76 19.09
N ASP A 382 14.37 7.78 20.36
CA ASP A 382 13.87 6.85 21.36
C ASP A 382 12.41 7.13 21.73
N ASP A 383 12.04 8.42 21.83
CA ASP A 383 10.69 8.88 22.16
C ASP A 383 10.16 9.83 21.05
N PRO A 384 9.05 9.49 20.38
CA PRO A 384 8.43 10.35 19.37
C PRO A 384 7.41 11.35 19.93
N ALA A 385 7.30 11.54 21.25
CA ALA A 385 6.26 12.37 21.88
C ALA A 385 6.16 13.81 21.33
N ASP A 386 7.30 14.48 21.12
CA ASP A 386 7.32 15.85 20.57
C ASP A 386 6.72 15.91 19.16
N ALA A 387 6.99 14.90 18.33
CA ALA A 387 6.44 14.83 16.98
C ALA A 387 4.93 14.55 16.96
N LEU A 388 4.36 13.97 18.03
CA LEU A 388 2.92 13.82 18.14
C LEU A 388 2.24 15.19 18.35
N LEU A 389 2.87 16.11 19.08
CA LEU A 389 2.37 17.48 19.24
C LEU A 389 2.45 18.25 17.90
N ASP A 390 3.59 18.15 17.21
CA ASP A 390 3.77 18.75 15.87
C ASP A 390 2.74 18.22 14.86
N LEU A 391 2.42 16.92 14.93
CA LEU A 391 1.40 16.28 14.11
C LEU A 391 0.01 16.85 14.38
N GLU A 392 -0.36 16.99 15.65
CA GLU A 392 -1.67 17.52 16.06
C GLU A 392 -1.83 18.99 15.67
N GLU A 393 -0.76 19.78 15.77
CA GLU A 393 -0.73 21.15 15.28
C GLU A 393 -0.92 21.20 13.76
N LEU A 394 -0.15 20.41 13.00
CA LEU A 394 -0.29 20.33 11.54
C LEU A 394 -1.70 19.89 11.11
N ALA A 395 -2.27 18.90 11.78
CA ALA A 395 -3.64 18.43 11.50
C ALA A 395 -4.68 19.52 11.81
N THR A 396 -4.45 20.31 12.87
CA THR A 396 -5.30 21.45 13.23
C THR A 396 -5.22 22.54 12.17
N ASP A 397 -4.02 22.88 11.68
CA ASP A 397 -3.83 23.89 10.64
C ASP A 397 -4.51 23.50 9.32
N ILE A 398 -4.40 22.23 8.91
CA ILE A 398 -5.11 21.72 7.73
C ILE A 398 -6.62 21.88 7.91
N ASN A 399 -7.17 21.52 9.07
CA ASN A 399 -8.60 21.63 9.34
C ASN A 399 -9.09 23.09 9.42
N CYS A 400 -8.29 23.98 10.03
CA CYS A 400 -8.58 25.41 10.15
C CYS A 400 -8.50 26.15 8.81
N SER A 401 -7.73 25.63 7.84
CA SER A 401 -7.70 26.19 6.47
C SER A 401 -9.05 26.12 5.76
N GLY A 402 -9.96 25.23 6.20
CA GLY A 402 -11.28 25.03 5.58
C GLY A 402 -11.25 24.38 4.19
N LEU A 403 -10.08 23.92 3.74
CA LEU A 403 -9.86 23.31 2.43
C LEU A 403 -10.35 21.86 2.41
N ASN A 404 -11.31 21.57 1.53
CA ASN A 404 -11.94 20.23 1.40
C ASN A 404 -11.63 19.56 0.04
N ASP A 405 -10.56 19.97 -0.62
CA ASP A 405 -10.13 19.35 -1.88
C ASP A 405 -9.51 17.96 -1.64
N PRO A 406 -9.42 17.11 -2.67
CA PRO A 406 -8.91 15.75 -2.54
C PRO A 406 -7.49 15.66 -1.96
N LEU A 407 -6.60 16.61 -2.28
CA LEU A 407 -5.20 16.56 -1.86
C LEU A 407 -5.07 16.84 -0.36
N ASN A 408 -5.62 17.96 0.12
CA ASN A 408 -5.59 18.30 1.55
C ASN A 408 -6.35 17.29 2.40
N THR A 409 -7.51 16.81 1.93
CA THR A 409 -8.28 15.75 2.59
C THR A 409 -7.48 14.45 2.67
N SER A 410 -6.74 14.09 1.61
CA SER A 410 -5.92 12.88 1.61
C SER A 410 -4.77 12.93 2.61
N LEU A 411 -4.08 14.08 2.70
CA LEU A 411 -3.01 14.28 3.67
C LEU A 411 -3.55 14.21 5.10
N PHE A 412 -4.65 14.92 5.38
CA PHE A 412 -5.30 14.87 6.70
C PHE A 412 -5.66 13.44 7.12
N ASN A 413 -6.20 12.65 6.19
CA ASN A 413 -6.54 11.25 6.44
C ASN A 413 -5.32 10.40 6.81
N ASP A 414 -4.15 10.65 6.22
CA ASP A 414 -2.92 9.94 6.60
C ASP A 414 -2.45 10.30 8.01
N LEU A 415 -2.52 11.59 8.36
CA LEU A 415 -2.13 12.10 9.68
C LEU A 415 -3.05 11.56 10.78
N CYS A 416 -4.35 11.85 10.67
CA CYS A 416 -5.33 11.74 11.76
C CYS A 416 -6.72 11.23 11.31
N GLY A 417 -6.81 10.59 10.13
CA GLY A 417 -8.07 10.06 9.61
C GLY A 417 -8.70 8.96 10.49
N PRO A 418 -10.00 8.67 10.31
CA PRO A 418 -10.64 7.57 11.02
C PRO A 418 -10.12 6.21 10.54
N GLU A 419 -10.04 5.23 11.44
CA GLU A 419 -9.59 3.86 11.12
C GLU A 419 -10.35 3.29 9.90
N PRO A 420 -9.65 2.68 8.91
CA PRO A 420 -8.23 2.26 8.92
C PRO A 420 -7.19 3.35 8.58
N MET A 421 -7.59 4.59 8.32
CA MET A 421 -6.69 5.72 8.10
C MET A 421 -6.08 6.23 9.43
N GLY A 422 -5.24 7.27 9.39
CA GLY A 422 -4.66 7.87 10.60
C GLY A 422 -3.54 7.05 11.25
N GLN A 423 -2.91 6.15 10.50
CA GLN A 423 -1.86 5.27 11.00
C GLN A 423 -0.62 6.04 11.47
N VAL A 424 -0.41 7.27 11.01
CA VAL A 424 0.66 8.15 11.48
C VAL A 424 0.44 8.50 12.95
N LYS A 425 -0.76 8.98 13.33
CA LYS A 425 -1.10 9.23 14.73
C LYS A 425 -0.97 7.97 15.58
N THR A 426 -1.46 6.83 15.08
CA THR A 426 -1.35 5.55 15.80
C THR A 426 0.10 5.11 15.98
N ALA A 427 0.97 5.31 15.00
CA ALA A 427 2.39 4.98 15.08
C ALA A 427 3.12 5.78 16.16
N LEU A 428 2.73 7.06 16.34
CA LEU A 428 3.36 7.98 17.29
C LEU A 428 2.72 7.93 18.69
N SER A 429 1.49 7.42 18.83
CA SER A 429 0.73 7.48 20.10
C SER A 429 1.22 6.52 21.18
N HIS A 430 1.93 5.44 20.83
CA HIS A 430 2.41 4.44 21.77
C HIS A 430 3.85 4.03 21.44
N GLY A 431 4.75 4.08 22.43
CA GLY A 431 6.15 3.67 22.25
C GLY A 431 6.32 2.22 21.77
N THR A 432 5.40 1.32 22.13
CA THR A 432 5.40 -0.06 21.63
C THR A 432 5.07 -0.16 20.14
N TYR A 433 4.15 0.68 19.64
CA TYR A 433 3.83 0.75 18.21
C TYR A 433 4.97 1.41 17.44
N TRP A 434 5.53 2.49 17.98
CA TRP A 434 6.71 3.15 17.44
C TRP A 434 7.85 2.17 17.18
N GLN A 435 8.24 1.41 18.21
CA GLN A 435 9.34 0.45 18.13
C GLN A 435 9.00 -0.76 17.24
N LYS A 436 7.76 -1.26 17.29
CA LYS A 436 7.38 -2.48 16.56
C LYS A 436 7.24 -2.25 15.06
N TRP A 437 6.60 -1.16 14.64
CA TRP A 437 6.27 -0.94 13.22
C TRP A 437 6.26 0.53 12.81
N GLY A 438 5.96 1.47 13.72
CA GLY A 438 5.78 2.88 13.44
C GLY A 438 7.01 3.53 12.82
N ALA A 439 8.20 3.28 13.38
CA ALA A 439 9.45 3.80 12.85
C ALA A 439 9.78 3.24 11.45
N HIS A 440 9.41 1.99 11.16
CA HIS A 440 9.63 1.38 9.85
C HIS A 440 8.64 1.92 8.81
N TYR A 441 7.37 2.05 9.20
CA TYR A 441 6.29 2.58 8.37
C TYR A 441 6.51 4.05 8.00
N LEU A 442 6.84 4.91 8.96
CA LEU A 442 7.00 6.34 8.71
C LEU A 442 8.18 6.66 7.77
N ARG A 443 9.24 5.85 7.77
CA ARG A 443 10.32 5.96 6.77
C ARG A 443 9.84 5.63 5.35
N SER A 444 9.01 4.60 5.21
CA SER A 444 8.40 4.23 3.93
C SER A 444 7.48 5.34 3.43
N LEU A 445 6.69 5.93 4.32
CA LEU A 445 5.80 7.06 4.01
C LEU A 445 6.58 8.34 3.66
N LEU A 446 7.67 8.64 4.40
CA LEU A 446 8.58 9.75 4.06
C LEU A 446 9.18 9.57 2.66
N SER A 447 9.61 8.35 2.32
CA SER A 447 10.12 8.03 0.98
C SER A 447 9.06 8.32 -0.10
N ALA A 448 7.81 7.93 0.14
CA ALA A 448 6.70 8.16 -0.77
C ALA A 448 6.36 9.65 -0.94
N HIS A 449 6.24 10.43 0.13
CA HIS A 449 5.92 11.87 0.03
C HIS A 449 7.08 12.71 -0.48
N SER A 450 8.32 12.44 -0.07
CA SER A 450 9.50 13.19 -0.55
C SER A 450 9.73 12.96 -2.05
N ARG A 451 9.46 11.75 -2.53
CA ARG A 451 9.52 11.40 -3.96
C ARG A 451 8.18 11.58 -4.68
N GLN A 452 7.13 11.98 -3.97
CA GLN A 452 5.76 12.02 -4.49
C GLN A 452 5.43 10.81 -5.34
N VAL A 453 5.71 9.59 -4.87
CA VAL A 453 5.40 8.33 -5.59
C VAL A 453 4.37 7.51 -4.81
N CYS A 454 3.45 6.88 -5.52
CA CYS A 454 2.51 5.97 -4.89
C CYS A 454 3.23 4.66 -4.57
N ASN A 455 3.34 4.31 -3.29
CA ASN A 455 4.09 3.13 -2.83
C ASN A 455 3.20 1.96 -2.39
N SER A 456 1.91 2.19 -2.12
CA SER A 456 0.94 1.16 -1.73
C SER A 456 -0.50 1.66 -1.86
N PHE A 457 -1.49 0.77 -1.71
CA PHE A 457 -2.91 1.12 -1.64
C PHE A 457 -3.39 1.59 -0.26
N LYS A 458 -2.50 1.64 0.74
CA LYS A 458 -2.89 1.81 2.14
C LYS A 458 -3.21 3.27 2.49
N ASP A 459 -2.37 4.18 2.03
CA ASP A 459 -2.33 5.56 2.50
C ASP A 459 -2.93 6.51 1.45
N SER A 460 -3.80 7.41 1.89
CA SER A 460 -4.62 8.26 1.02
C SER A 460 -3.80 9.29 0.25
N GLY A 461 -2.76 9.86 0.88
CA GLY A 461 -1.86 10.83 0.29
C GLY A 461 -1.03 10.24 -0.84
N PRO A 462 -0.27 9.14 -0.62
CA PRO A 462 0.44 8.45 -1.68
C PRO A 462 -0.44 8.01 -2.86
N LEU A 463 -1.71 7.68 -2.64
CA LEU A 463 -2.68 7.38 -3.71
C LEU A 463 -2.97 8.55 -4.66
N GLN A 464 -2.68 9.79 -4.27
CA GLN A 464 -2.82 10.94 -5.16
C GLN A 464 -1.72 10.98 -6.23
N TYR A 465 -0.57 10.36 -5.98
CA TYR A 465 0.57 10.38 -6.89
C TYR A 465 0.38 9.41 -8.06
N GLY A 466 0.63 9.88 -9.27
CA GLY A 466 0.43 9.09 -10.49
C GLY A 466 -1.04 8.90 -10.89
N SER A 467 -1.99 9.50 -10.15
CA SER A 467 -3.43 9.43 -10.45
C SER A 467 -3.85 10.08 -11.78
N GLU A 468 -3.00 10.98 -12.30
CA GLU A 468 -3.18 11.62 -13.61
C GLU A 468 -2.29 11.00 -14.70
N SER A 469 -1.44 10.03 -14.35
CA SER A 469 -0.50 9.41 -15.29
C SER A 469 -1.15 8.21 -15.99
N PRO A 470 -1.44 8.28 -17.30
CA PRO A 470 -2.06 7.17 -18.02
C PRO A 470 -1.14 5.95 -18.10
N VAL A 471 0.18 6.18 -18.19
CA VAL A 471 1.18 5.09 -18.24
C VAL A 471 1.25 4.38 -16.90
N PHE A 472 1.31 5.12 -15.79
CA PHE A 472 1.32 4.55 -14.45
C PHE A 472 0.06 3.72 -14.17
N ILE A 473 -1.12 4.27 -14.43
CA ILE A 473 -2.41 3.59 -14.20
C ILE A 473 -2.46 2.29 -15.00
N ARG A 474 -2.13 2.34 -16.30
CA ARG A 474 -2.11 1.14 -17.15
C ARG A 474 -1.15 0.07 -16.63
N CYS A 475 0.08 0.45 -16.29
CA CYS A 475 1.07 -0.50 -15.76
C CYS A 475 0.61 -1.11 -14.43
N ARG A 476 0.08 -0.29 -13.52
CA ARG A 476 -0.46 -0.74 -12.23
C ARG A 476 -1.59 -1.74 -12.42
N ASP A 477 -2.57 -1.41 -13.27
CA ASP A 477 -3.76 -2.25 -13.47
C ASP A 477 -3.39 -3.60 -14.12
N GLN A 478 -2.45 -3.60 -15.08
CA GLN A 478 -1.89 -4.83 -15.67
C GLN A 478 -1.15 -5.67 -14.63
N LEU A 479 -0.32 -5.04 -13.80
CA LEU A 479 0.40 -5.70 -12.72
C LEU A 479 -0.54 -6.29 -11.66
N ASP A 480 -1.62 -5.57 -11.34
CA ASP A 480 -2.68 -6.04 -10.44
C ASP A 480 -3.38 -7.28 -11.02
N GLU A 481 -3.72 -7.28 -12.31
CA GLU A 481 -4.32 -8.43 -12.98
C GLU A 481 -3.38 -9.64 -12.99
N ILE A 482 -2.10 -9.43 -13.27
CA ILE A 482 -1.08 -10.48 -13.19
C ILE A 482 -0.99 -11.05 -11.77
N PHE A 483 -0.98 -10.18 -10.76
CA PHE A 483 -0.93 -10.59 -9.36
C PHE A 483 -2.16 -11.43 -8.98
N ASP A 484 -3.36 -11.01 -9.38
CA ASP A 484 -4.61 -11.71 -9.08
C ASP A 484 -4.70 -13.09 -9.73
N ASN A 485 -4.11 -13.25 -10.92
CA ASN A 485 -4.13 -14.49 -11.70
C ASN A 485 -2.99 -15.46 -11.37
N LEU A 486 -1.99 -15.04 -10.60
CA LEU A 486 -0.91 -15.94 -10.18
C LEU A 486 -1.41 -16.96 -9.15
N PRO A 487 -0.89 -18.20 -9.17
CA PRO A 487 -1.23 -19.18 -8.15
C PRO A 487 -0.67 -18.74 -6.79
N ALA A 488 -1.40 -19.08 -5.72
CA ALA A 488 -0.96 -18.79 -4.37
C ALA A 488 0.42 -19.41 -4.04
N PRO A 489 1.19 -18.78 -3.14
CA PRO A 489 2.44 -19.35 -2.68
C PRO A 489 2.23 -20.77 -2.15
N LYS A 490 3.08 -21.69 -2.61
CA LYS A 490 3.18 -23.04 -2.04
C LYS A 490 3.99 -22.95 -0.75
N SER A 491 3.52 -23.59 0.32
CA SER A 491 4.28 -23.65 1.57
C SER A 491 5.53 -24.49 1.42
N SER A 492 6.66 -23.99 1.92
CA SER A 492 7.88 -24.79 2.02
C SER A 492 7.72 -25.84 3.14
N PRO A 493 8.05 -27.13 2.91
CA PRO A 493 8.04 -28.13 3.97
C PRO A 493 9.04 -27.76 5.07
N ARG A 494 8.57 -27.69 6.31
CA ARG A 494 9.41 -27.39 7.47
C ARG A 494 10.50 -28.45 7.65
N PRO A 495 11.77 -28.08 7.87
CA PRO A 495 12.71 -28.98 8.54
C PRO A 495 12.14 -29.28 9.92
N ALA A 496 11.89 -30.56 10.22
CA ALA A 496 11.49 -30.98 11.55
C ALA A 496 12.52 -30.48 12.56
N GLN A 497 12.15 -29.55 13.44
CA GLN A 497 12.96 -29.25 14.61
C GLN A 497 13.01 -30.52 15.45
N THR A 498 14.15 -31.21 15.41
CA THR A 498 14.44 -32.35 16.29
C THR A 498 14.62 -31.85 17.71
N THR A 499 13.51 -31.74 18.44
CA THR A 499 13.50 -31.77 19.90
C THR A 499 12.61 -32.94 20.35
N GLY A 500 13.27 -34.00 20.82
CA GLY A 500 12.70 -35.00 21.73
C GLY A 500 11.53 -35.85 21.24
N ARG A 501 11.85 -37.09 20.83
CA ARG A 501 11.01 -38.32 20.85
C ARG A 501 9.53 -38.15 21.28
N THR A 502 8.61 -38.33 20.34
CA THR A 502 7.43 -39.18 20.50
C THR A 502 7.03 -39.76 19.14
N ARG A 503 6.90 -41.10 19.07
CA ARG A 503 6.40 -41.83 17.90
C ARG A 503 4.88 -41.66 17.84
N GLY A 504 4.38 -41.09 16.75
CA GLY A 504 2.95 -41.07 16.42
C GLY A 504 2.76 -40.90 14.92
N LEU A 505 2.34 -41.97 14.25
CA LEU A 505 1.98 -42.01 12.83
C LEU A 505 0.72 -41.15 12.60
N GLY A 506 0.86 -40.05 11.88
CA GLY A 506 -0.25 -39.26 11.36
C GLY A 506 0.23 -38.51 10.12
N ALA A 507 -0.30 -38.87 8.96
CA ALA A 507 -0.05 -38.13 7.73
C ALA A 507 -0.55 -36.68 7.90
N PRO A 508 0.17 -35.66 7.40
CA PRO A 508 -0.32 -34.28 7.43
C PRO A 508 -1.64 -34.19 6.65
N PRO A 509 -2.60 -33.36 7.11
CA PRO A 509 -3.90 -33.25 6.48
C PRO A 509 -3.78 -32.73 5.04
N PRO A 510 -4.70 -33.11 4.12
CA PRO A 510 -4.64 -32.70 2.73
C PRO A 510 -4.82 -31.18 2.58
N TYR A 511 -3.92 -30.59 1.81
CA TYR A 511 -3.86 -29.17 1.47
C TYR A 511 -5.11 -28.72 0.69
N THR A 512 -5.73 -27.61 1.12
CA THR A 512 -6.78 -26.92 0.37
C THR A 512 -6.14 -25.69 -0.31
N PRO A 513 -6.24 -25.52 -1.64
CA PRO A 513 -5.61 -24.40 -2.33
C PRO A 513 -6.22 -23.06 -1.87
N LEU A 514 -5.39 -22.21 -1.27
CA LEU A 514 -5.73 -20.82 -0.96
C LEU A 514 -5.72 -20.02 -2.28
N ARG A 515 -6.73 -19.15 -2.51
CA ARG A 515 -6.78 -18.25 -3.68
C ARG A 515 -6.14 -16.90 -3.36
N MET A 516 -5.47 -16.27 -4.33
CA MET A 516 -4.78 -14.98 -4.16
C MET A 516 -5.68 -13.84 -3.69
N SER A 517 -6.96 -13.87 -4.08
CA SER A 517 -7.96 -12.93 -3.60
C SER A 517 -8.06 -12.88 -2.07
N ARG A 518 -7.63 -13.91 -1.33
CA ARG A 518 -7.65 -13.99 0.15
C ARG A 518 -6.70 -13.04 0.85
N TYR A 519 -5.64 -12.61 0.16
CA TYR A 519 -4.74 -11.56 0.63
C TYR A 519 -5.30 -10.15 0.40
N ARG A 520 -6.36 -10.02 -0.42
CA ARG A 520 -7.16 -8.79 -0.55
C ARG A 520 -8.28 -8.82 0.49
N ASN A 521 -8.34 -7.78 1.31
CA ASN A 521 -9.25 -7.67 2.45
C ASN A 521 -10.75 -7.83 2.02
N PHE A 522 -11.38 -8.93 2.45
CA PHE A 522 -12.69 -9.48 2.01
C PHE A 522 -13.92 -8.96 2.79
N ASN A 523 -14.38 -7.73 2.58
CA ASN A 523 -15.58 -7.25 3.29
C ASN A 523 -16.91 -7.60 2.58
N SER A 524 -17.66 -8.53 3.20
CA SER A 524 -19.13 -8.73 3.21
C SER A 524 -19.86 -9.23 1.93
N SER A 525 -20.85 -10.12 2.10
CA SER A 525 -21.79 -10.62 1.07
C SER A 525 -23.12 -9.86 1.14
N CYS A 526 -23.24 -8.73 0.44
CA CYS A 526 -24.37 -7.81 0.62
C CYS A 526 -24.83 -7.09 -0.67
N PHE A 527 -26.10 -6.68 -0.70
CA PHE A 527 -26.79 -5.94 -1.77
C PHE A 527 -26.81 -4.44 -1.51
N ALA A 528 -26.75 -3.60 -2.54
CA ALA A 528 -27.09 -2.18 -2.38
C ALA A 528 -28.60 -1.99 -2.14
N GLY A 529 -28.97 -1.10 -1.21
CA GLY A 529 -30.37 -0.92 -0.80
C GLY A 529 -31.35 -0.48 -1.90
N HIS A 530 -30.87 0.09 -3.00
CA HIS A 530 -31.71 0.55 -4.11
C HIS A 530 -32.00 -0.55 -5.15
N CYS A 531 -31.34 -1.71 -5.08
CA CYS A 531 -31.59 -2.82 -6.01
C CYS A 531 -33.04 -3.31 -5.87
N LEU A 532 -33.66 -3.68 -6.98
CA LEU A 532 -35.06 -4.08 -7.01
C LEU A 532 -35.20 -5.61 -6.92
N ILE A 533 -35.75 -6.10 -5.82
CA ILE A 533 -36.05 -7.52 -5.60
C ILE A 533 -37.48 -7.82 -5.99
N GLN A 534 -37.69 -8.95 -6.65
CA GLN A 534 -39.02 -9.41 -7.02
C GLN A 534 -39.76 -10.11 -5.88
N LEU A 535 -40.97 -9.63 -5.62
CA LEU A 535 -41.92 -10.22 -4.69
C LEU A 535 -42.76 -11.33 -5.35
N SER A 536 -43.40 -12.13 -4.51
CA SER A 536 -44.31 -13.20 -4.92
C SER A 536 -45.48 -12.74 -5.80
N ASN A 537 -45.94 -11.50 -5.62
CA ASN A 537 -47.00 -10.89 -6.41
C ASN A 537 -46.51 -10.27 -7.74
N GLY A 538 -45.26 -10.53 -8.14
CA GLY A 538 -44.66 -10.00 -9.37
C GLY A 538 -44.18 -8.55 -9.29
N ARG A 539 -44.42 -7.84 -8.19
CA ARG A 539 -43.91 -6.47 -8.00
C ARG A 539 -42.42 -6.49 -7.66
N ASN A 540 -41.69 -5.52 -8.20
CA ASN A 540 -40.30 -5.27 -7.87
C ASN A 540 -40.20 -4.13 -6.85
N VAL A 541 -39.52 -4.36 -5.73
CA VAL A 541 -39.37 -3.36 -4.65
C VAL A 541 -37.91 -3.20 -4.25
N PRO A 542 -37.46 -1.98 -3.87
CA PRO A 542 -36.10 -1.77 -3.39
C PRO A 542 -35.76 -2.64 -2.16
N VAL A 543 -34.55 -3.21 -2.09
CA VAL A 543 -34.12 -4.04 -0.94
C VAL A 543 -34.29 -3.32 0.40
N ARG A 544 -34.00 -2.02 0.45
CA ARG A 544 -34.16 -1.17 1.64
C ARG A 544 -35.61 -1.04 2.14
N SER A 545 -36.60 -1.36 1.30
CA SER A 545 -38.03 -1.28 1.62
C SER A 545 -38.63 -2.60 2.08
N LEU A 546 -37.85 -3.69 2.01
CA LEU A 546 -38.29 -5.01 2.45
C LEU A 546 -38.53 -5.03 3.97
N ARG A 547 -39.44 -5.91 4.38
CA ARG A 547 -39.76 -6.18 5.78
C ARG A 547 -39.83 -7.69 6.02
N PRO A 548 -39.49 -8.16 7.24
CA PRO A 548 -39.79 -9.53 7.63
C PRO A 548 -41.27 -9.87 7.40
N GLY A 549 -41.55 -11.07 6.89
CA GLY A 549 -42.90 -11.51 6.52
C GLY A 549 -43.27 -11.28 5.05
N MET A 550 -42.53 -10.46 4.30
CA MET A 550 -42.76 -10.32 2.85
C MET A 550 -42.29 -11.57 2.10
N SER A 551 -43.09 -12.02 1.12
CA SER A 551 -42.76 -13.18 0.28
C SER A 551 -42.06 -12.74 -1.01
N VAL A 552 -40.86 -13.29 -1.26
CA VAL A 552 -40.00 -13.05 -2.43
C VAL A 552 -40.05 -14.22 -3.40
N TRP A 553 -39.78 -13.95 -4.68
CA TRP A 553 -39.59 -15.00 -5.68
C TRP A 553 -38.24 -15.68 -5.51
N THR A 554 -38.22 -17.01 -5.58
CA THR A 554 -37.02 -17.85 -5.65
C THR A 554 -37.18 -18.89 -6.76
N PRO A 555 -36.08 -19.46 -7.30
CA PRO A 555 -36.15 -20.53 -8.29
C PRO A 555 -36.98 -21.76 -7.85
N ALA A 556 -37.00 -22.09 -6.56
CA ALA A 556 -37.79 -23.20 -6.01
C ALA A 556 -39.24 -22.84 -5.63
N GLY A 557 -39.71 -21.62 -5.96
CA GLY A 557 -41.03 -21.10 -5.58
C GLY A 557 -40.96 -19.86 -4.69
N PHE A 558 -42.07 -19.43 -4.10
CA PHE A 558 -42.04 -18.25 -3.21
C PHE A 558 -41.50 -18.62 -1.83
N ASN A 559 -40.66 -17.75 -1.26
CA ASN A 559 -40.15 -17.92 0.11
C ASN A 559 -40.28 -16.60 0.89
N THR A 560 -40.45 -16.68 2.20
CA THR A 560 -40.75 -15.53 3.05
C THR A 560 -39.49 -15.01 3.74
N ILE A 561 -39.31 -13.69 3.76
CA ILE A 561 -38.20 -13.04 4.46
C ILE A 561 -38.36 -13.24 5.96
N LYS A 562 -37.38 -13.90 6.58
CA LYS A 562 -37.32 -14.07 8.03
C LYS A 562 -36.61 -12.90 8.71
N ALA A 563 -35.51 -12.43 8.12
CA ALA A 563 -34.74 -11.31 8.63
C ALA A 563 -34.04 -10.56 7.50
N ILE A 564 -33.76 -9.28 7.73
CA ILE A 564 -32.99 -8.43 6.84
C ILE A 564 -31.82 -7.91 7.66
N VAL A 565 -30.59 -8.24 7.26
CA VAL A 565 -29.37 -7.81 7.93
C VAL A 565 -28.81 -6.61 7.18
N GLY A 566 -28.72 -5.45 7.82
CA GLY A 566 -28.13 -4.25 7.25
C GLY A 566 -26.72 -4.05 7.79
N THR A 567 -25.72 -3.94 6.93
CA THR A 567 -24.34 -3.63 7.34
C THR A 567 -24.07 -2.16 7.07
N ARG A 568 -23.72 -1.39 8.11
CA ARG A 568 -23.33 0.01 7.95
C ARG A 568 -21.86 0.07 7.56
N ILE A 569 -21.59 0.39 6.29
CA ILE A 569 -20.23 0.46 5.76
C ILE A 569 -19.97 1.89 5.25
N ARG A 570 -18.84 2.47 5.66
CA ARG A 570 -18.44 3.83 5.28
C ARG A 570 -17.96 3.93 3.84
N ARG A 571 -17.29 2.90 3.31
CA ARG A 571 -16.87 2.76 1.91
C ARG A 571 -16.87 1.28 1.51
N GLN A 572 -17.67 0.90 0.52
CA GLN A 572 -17.76 -0.46 -0.01
C GLN A 572 -17.59 -0.44 -1.52
N LYS A 573 -16.70 -1.29 -2.05
CA LYS A 573 -16.61 -1.57 -3.49
C LYS A 573 -17.85 -2.37 -3.91
N LEU A 574 -18.61 -1.88 -4.87
CA LEU A 574 -19.76 -2.56 -5.45
C LEU A 574 -19.57 -2.76 -6.95
N CYS A 575 -19.92 -3.95 -7.39
CA CYS A 575 -19.90 -4.39 -8.78
C CYS A 575 -21.32 -4.22 -9.36
N ARG A 576 -21.41 -3.62 -10.55
CA ARG A 576 -22.64 -3.46 -11.32
C ARG A 576 -22.75 -4.58 -12.35
N ILE A 577 -23.86 -5.30 -12.33
CA ILE A 577 -24.23 -6.26 -13.37
C ILE A 577 -25.68 -5.98 -13.76
N GLY A 578 -25.93 -5.43 -14.94
CA GLY A 578 -27.20 -4.81 -15.28
C GLY A 578 -27.63 -3.77 -14.23
N ASN A 579 -28.78 -4.03 -13.57
CA ASN A 579 -29.34 -3.17 -12.53
C ASN A 579 -28.96 -3.59 -11.09
N LEU A 580 -28.17 -4.65 -10.94
CA LEU A 580 -27.72 -5.16 -9.65
C LEU A 580 -26.42 -4.47 -9.24
N TRP A 581 -26.43 -3.84 -8.06
CA TRP A 581 -25.23 -3.37 -7.37
C TRP A 581 -24.98 -4.24 -6.15
N ILE A 582 -23.84 -4.93 -6.14
CA ILE A 582 -23.57 -5.99 -5.17
C ILE A 582 -22.09 -6.03 -4.80
N THR A 583 -21.78 -6.55 -3.61
CA THR A 583 -20.38 -6.68 -3.20
C THR A 583 -19.62 -7.68 -4.08
N PRO A 584 -18.30 -7.52 -4.27
CA PRO A 584 -17.56 -8.17 -5.36
C PRO A 584 -17.52 -9.70 -5.25
N TRP A 585 -17.73 -10.22 -4.05
CA TRP A 585 -17.62 -11.64 -3.70
C TRP A 585 -18.95 -12.28 -3.30
N HIS A 586 -20.08 -11.63 -3.59
CA HIS A 586 -21.39 -12.19 -3.34
C HIS A 586 -21.83 -13.06 -4.53
N PRO A 587 -21.95 -14.39 -4.40
CA PRO A 587 -22.27 -15.26 -5.52
C PRO A 587 -23.56 -14.88 -6.25
N VAL A 588 -23.46 -14.75 -7.58
CA VAL A 588 -24.59 -14.47 -8.47
C VAL A 588 -24.67 -15.52 -9.56
N CYS A 589 -25.87 -15.75 -10.09
CA CYS A 589 -26.14 -16.70 -11.15
C CYS A 589 -26.74 -15.97 -12.34
N SER A 590 -26.12 -16.15 -13.51
CA SER A 590 -26.61 -15.61 -14.77
C SER A 590 -27.96 -16.24 -15.17
N ALA A 591 -28.62 -15.66 -16.17
CA ALA A 591 -29.82 -16.23 -16.77
C ALA A 591 -29.57 -17.63 -17.36
N GLU A 592 -28.33 -17.91 -17.78
CA GLU A 592 -27.87 -19.18 -18.35
C GLU A 592 -27.56 -20.25 -17.28
N GLY A 593 -27.71 -19.91 -15.98
CA GLY A 593 -27.55 -20.87 -14.88
C GLY A 593 -26.13 -20.99 -14.31
N GLN A 594 -25.16 -20.21 -14.80
CA GLN A 594 -23.78 -20.24 -14.32
C GLN A 594 -23.59 -19.33 -13.10
N TRP A 595 -23.00 -19.86 -12.02
CA TRP A 595 -22.67 -19.09 -10.83
C TRP A 595 -21.25 -18.51 -10.92
N ALA A 596 -21.11 -17.22 -10.62
CA ALA A 596 -19.83 -16.50 -10.64
C ALA A 596 -19.78 -15.44 -9.53
N PHE A 597 -18.59 -14.90 -9.26
CA PHE A 597 -18.47 -13.72 -8.41
C PHE A 597 -18.64 -12.43 -9.24
N PRO A 598 -19.34 -11.42 -8.71
CA PRO A 598 -19.57 -10.16 -9.40
C PRO A 598 -18.30 -9.47 -9.88
N ILE A 599 -17.18 -9.62 -9.17
CA ILE A 599 -15.91 -9.04 -9.61
C ILE A 599 -15.43 -9.58 -10.96
N ASP A 600 -15.80 -10.82 -11.28
CA ASP A 600 -15.35 -11.51 -12.50
C ASP A 600 -16.22 -11.16 -13.72
N ILE A 601 -17.45 -10.67 -13.50
CA ILE A 601 -18.47 -10.49 -14.55
C ILE A 601 -19.10 -9.09 -14.59
N ALA A 602 -18.62 -8.15 -13.78
CA ALA A 602 -19.21 -6.82 -13.69
C ALA A 602 -18.89 -5.93 -14.89
N GLU A 603 -19.91 -5.17 -15.31
CA GLU A 603 -19.79 -4.12 -16.32
C GLU A 603 -19.05 -2.89 -15.76
N GLU A 604 -19.18 -2.67 -14.46
CA GLU A 604 -18.66 -1.49 -13.80
C GLU A 604 -18.41 -1.77 -12.32
N THR A 605 -17.42 -1.10 -11.74
CA THR A 605 -17.19 -1.16 -10.29
C THR A 605 -17.04 0.24 -9.71
N ARG A 606 -17.73 0.52 -8.60
CA ARG A 606 -17.64 1.81 -7.89
C ARG A 606 -17.50 1.61 -6.40
N THR A 607 -16.72 2.47 -5.75
CA THR A 607 -16.67 2.54 -4.30
C THR A 607 -17.71 3.54 -3.81
N VAL A 608 -18.69 3.07 -3.05
CA VAL A 608 -19.80 3.90 -2.57
C VAL A 608 -19.94 3.85 -1.05
N ALA A 609 -20.38 4.96 -0.47
CA ALA A 609 -20.74 5.07 0.93
C ALA A 609 -22.24 4.82 1.09
N CYS A 610 -22.66 3.55 1.04
CA CYS A 610 -24.05 3.19 1.24
C CYS A 610 -24.19 1.94 2.12
N PRO A 611 -25.27 1.84 2.92
CA PRO A 611 -25.57 0.61 3.63
C PRO A 611 -25.84 -0.50 2.62
N VAL A 612 -25.36 -1.69 2.97
CA VAL A 612 -25.57 -2.90 2.19
C VAL A 612 -26.40 -3.90 3.00
N TYR A 613 -27.20 -4.71 2.31
CA TYR A 613 -28.24 -5.53 2.91
C TYR A 613 -28.04 -7.00 2.57
N SER A 614 -28.36 -7.91 3.48
CA SER A 614 -28.39 -9.36 3.23
C SER A 614 -29.72 -9.90 3.73
N LEU A 615 -30.27 -10.89 3.03
CA LEU A 615 -31.57 -11.47 3.36
C LEU A 615 -31.38 -12.84 4.00
N LEU A 616 -32.16 -13.13 5.03
CA LEU A 616 -32.36 -14.48 5.56
C LEU A 616 -33.81 -14.85 5.29
N LEU A 617 -34.04 -15.89 4.48
CA LEU A 617 -35.38 -16.39 4.17
C LEU A 617 -35.80 -17.45 5.21
N ASN A 618 -37.05 -17.93 5.14
CA ASN A 618 -37.46 -19.08 5.93
C ASN A 618 -36.63 -20.31 5.53
N HIS A 619 -36.38 -21.17 6.52
CA HIS A 619 -35.60 -22.38 6.32
C HIS A 619 -36.25 -23.26 5.25
N SER A 620 -35.44 -23.67 4.29
CA SER A 620 -35.79 -24.65 3.25
C SER A 620 -34.57 -25.55 3.04
N PRO A 621 -34.76 -26.86 2.86
CA PRO A 621 -33.67 -27.78 2.53
C PRO A 621 -33.14 -27.59 1.10
N ASP A 622 -33.90 -26.91 0.23
CA ASP A 622 -33.52 -26.65 -1.15
C ASP A 622 -32.67 -25.36 -1.27
N PRO A 623 -31.41 -25.43 -1.74
CA PRO A 623 -30.58 -24.24 -1.95
C PRO A 623 -31.18 -23.22 -2.93
N ASP A 624 -31.97 -23.69 -3.89
CA ASP A 624 -32.63 -22.83 -4.87
C ASP A 624 -33.83 -22.08 -4.27
N ALA A 625 -34.29 -22.46 -3.07
CA ALA A 625 -35.22 -21.67 -2.26
C ALA A 625 -34.53 -20.52 -1.49
N HIS A 626 -33.20 -20.39 -1.61
CA HIS A 626 -32.36 -19.37 -0.99
C HIS A 626 -31.58 -18.56 -2.03
N ALA A 627 -32.21 -18.30 -3.17
CA ALA A 627 -31.74 -17.36 -4.17
C ALA A 627 -32.87 -16.40 -4.56
N VAL A 628 -32.59 -15.11 -4.63
CA VAL A 628 -33.56 -14.06 -4.97
C VAL A 628 -33.26 -13.46 -6.33
N ARG A 629 -34.31 -13.02 -7.03
CA ARG A 629 -34.19 -12.39 -8.35
C ARG A 629 -34.10 -10.87 -8.24
N ILE A 630 -33.06 -10.32 -8.86
CA ILE A 630 -32.83 -8.89 -9.03
C ILE A 630 -32.59 -8.62 -10.52
N GLY A 631 -33.59 -8.07 -11.20
CA GLY A 631 -33.57 -7.95 -12.66
C GLY A 631 -33.50 -9.32 -13.35
N SER A 632 -32.52 -9.51 -14.23
CA SER A 632 -32.25 -10.77 -14.94
C SER A 632 -31.31 -11.72 -14.20
N ILE A 633 -30.82 -11.33 -13.02
CA ILE A 633 -29.78 -12.05 -12.27
C ILE A 633 -30.37 -12.63 -10.99
N LYS A 634 -29.89 -13.82 -10.61
CA LYS A 634 -30.21 -14.43 -9.31
C LYS A 634 -29.02 -14.24 -8.37
N ALA A 635 -29.28 -13.96 -7.10
CA ALA A 635 -28.24 -13.81 -6.09
C ALA A 635 -28.58 -14.63 -4.84
N VAL A 636 -27.57 -15.21 -4.20
CA VAL A 636 -27.75 -16.09 -3.05
C VAL A 636 -28.16 -15.32 -1.78
N THR A 637 -28.99 -15.91 -0.93
CA THR A 637 -29.34 -15.34 0.39
C THR A 637 -28.58 -16.04 1.52
N LEU A 638 -28.63 -15.48 2.72
CA LEU A 638 -28.08 -16.12 3.91
C LEU A 638 -28.86 -17.40 4.25
N GLY A 639 -28.16 -18.39 4.79
CA GLY A 639 -28.72 -19.67 5.19
C GLY A 639 -29.06 -20.60 4.03
N HIS A 640 -28.33 -20.52 2.92
CA HIS A 640 -28.67 -21.18 1.65
C HIS A 640 -28.43 -22.71 1.59
N GLY A 641 -28.08 -23.36 2.69
CA GLY A 641 -27.96 -24.82 2.80
C GLY A 641 -26.66 -25.41 2.27
N ILE A 642 -25.83 -24.66 1.53
CA ILE A 642 -24.58 -25.18 0.94
C ILE A 642 -23.40 -24.84 1.87
N THR A 643 -23.04 -25.77 2.74
CA THR A 643 -22.02 -25.57 3.78
C THR A 643 -20.67 -26.23 3.46
N LYS A 644 -20.64 -27.19 2.53
CA LYS A 644 -19.44 -27.93 2.09
C LYS A 644 -19.57 -28.29 0.60
N GLY A 645 -18.44 -28.44 -0.09
CA GLY A 645 -18.39 -28.82 -1.52
C GLY A 645 -17.60 -27.84 -2.38
N ASN A 646 -17.60 -28.06 -3.70
CA ASN A 646 -16.88 -27.23 -4.68
C ASN A 646 -17.77 -26.16 -5.34
N ASP A 647 -19.01 -25.98 -4.87
CA ASP A 647 -19.90 -24.93 -5.34
C ASP A 647 -19.37 -23.55 -4.86
N ILE A 648 -19.37 -22.55 -5.73
CA ILE A 648 -18.91 -21.19 -5.42
C ILE A 648 -19.72 -20.51 -4.29
N ARG A 649 -20.95 -20.97 -4.05
CA ARG A 649 -21.79 -20.53 -2.93
C ARG A 649 -21.35 -21.12 -1.59
N THR A 650 -20.51 -22.15 -1.58
CA THR A 650 -20.16 -22.90 -0.36
C THR A 650 -19.60 -22.00 0.73
N HIS A 651 -20.28 -21.95 1.88
CA HIS A 651 -19.83 -21.16 3.03
C HIS A 651 -20.26 -21.77 4.37
N ALA A 652 -19.32 -22.00 5.29
CA ALA A 652 -19.57 -22.71 6.55
C ALA A 652 -20.53 -22.00 7.53
N PHE A 653 -20.54 -20.66 7.51
CA PHE A 653 -21.49 -19.84 8.27
C PHE A 653 -22.67 -19.36 7.42
N PHE A 654 -22.45 -18.56 6.38
CA PHE A 654 -23.54 -18.03 5.53
C PHE A 654 -24.36 -19.12 4.81
N GLY A 655 -23.85 -20.33 4.63
CA GLY A 655 -24.61 -21.47 4.11
C GLY A 655 -25.42 -22.22 5.18
N ASP A 656 -25.14 -22.01 6.47
CA ASP A 656 -25.81 -22.70 7.57
C ASP A 656 -26.90 -21.81 8.18
N TRP A 657 -28.15 -22.12 7.84
CA TRP A 657 -29.30 -21.34 8.29
C TRP A 657 -29.43 -21.31 9.82
N MET A 658 -29.13 -22.42 10.50
CA MET A 658 -29.25 -22.52 11.95
C MET A 658 -28.19 -21.67 12.64
N LYS A 659 -26.95 -21.67 12.14
CA LYS A 659 -25.88 -20.80 12.66
C LYS A 659 -26.17 -19.33 12.45
N VAL A 660 -26.64 -18.94 11.27
CA VAL A 660 -26.99 -17.54 10.97
C VAL A 660 -28.12 -17.06 11.90
N LYS A 661 -29.20 -17.84 12.03
CA LYS A 661 -30.30 -17.51 12.94
C LYS A 661 -29.83 -17.44 14.38
N HIS A 662 -29.10 -18.45 14.85
CA HIS A 662 -28.61 -18.51 16.22
C HIS A 662 -27.72 -17.31 16.54
N ASN A 663 -26.81 -16.94 15.63
CA ASN A 663 -25.97 -15.76 15.80
C ASN A 663 -26.81 -14.49 15.92
N LEU A 664 -27.78 -14.26 15.01
CA LEU A 664 -28.66 -13.09 15.09
C LEU A 664 -29.47 -13.04 16.40
N VAL A 665 -29.97 -14.17 16.90
CA VAL A 665 -30.66 -14.24 18.20
C VAL A 665 -29.71 -13.91 19.35
N CYS A 666 -28.53 -14.53 19.41
CA CYS A 666 -27.52 -14.29 20.45
C CYS A 666 -27.01 -12.84 20.46
N GLN A 667 -27.02 -12.18 19.30
CA GLN A 667 -26.68 -10.77 19.21
C GLN A 667 -27.80 -9.82 19.69
N GLY A 668 -29.01 -10.33 19.95
CA GLY A 668 -30.19 -9.52 20.29
C GLY A 668 -30.82 -8.85 19.06
N LEU A 669 -30.53 -9.34 17.86
CA LEU A 669 -30.93 -8.77 16.57
C LEU A 669 -32.13 -9.52 15.96
N LEU A 670 -32.90 -10.27 16.76
CA LEU A 670 -34.14 -10.94 16.32
C LEU A 670 -35.20 -10.81 17.41
N ASP A 671 -35.33 -9.62 17.99
CA ASP A 671 -36.27 -9.31 19.07
C ASP A 671 -37.62 -8.72 18.58
N GLY A 672 -37.76 -8.49 17.26
CA GLY A 672 -38.97 -7.94 16.65
C GLY A 672 -39.09 -6.41 16.71
N SER A 673 -38.12 -5.70 17.28
CA SER A 673 -38.16 -4.24 17.48
C SER A 673 -37.82 -3.43 16.22
N HIS A 674 -37.09 -4.02 15.28
CA HIS A 674 -36.62 -3.36 14.06
C HIS A 674 -36.88 -4.18 12.80
N HIS A 675 -37.23 -3.50 11.70
CA HIS A 675 -37.45 -4.13 10.40
C HIS A 675 -36.14 -4.48 9.67
N VAL A 676 -35.03 -3.82 10.00
CA VAL A 676 -33.67 -4.16 9.55
C VAL A 676 -32.77 -4.35 10.78
N GLN A 677 -32.05 -5.46 10.78
CA GLN A 677 -31.12 -5.86 11.82
C GLN A 677 -29.74 -5.30 11.47
N TRP A 678 -29.42 -4.14 12.05
CA TRP A 678 -28.16 -3.47 11.76
C TRP A 678 -26.99 -4.17 12.45
N VAL A 679 -25.87 -4.29 11.74
CA VAL A 679 -24.61 -4.87 12.21
C VAL A 679 -23.45 -3.96 11.80
N ASP A 680 -22.38 -3.97 12.59
CA ASP A 680 -21.15 -3.19 12.30
C ASP A 680 -20.14 -3.99 11.44
N GLY A 681 -20.52 -5.19 11.00
CA GLY A 681 -19.71 -6.06 10.15
C GLY A 681 -19.86 -7.54 10.51
N VAL A 682 -18.88 -8.33 10.10
CA VAL A 682 -18.76 -9.76 10.43
C VAL A 682 -17.43 -10.06 11.11
N TRP A 683 -17.44 -10.94 12.10
CA TRP A 683 -16.21 -11.53 12.64
C TRP A 683 -15.87 -12.80 11.85
N LYS A 684 -14.61 -13.22 11.87
CA LYS A 684 -14.11 -14.35 11.07
C LYS A 684 -13.73 -15.53 11.97
N ASP A 685 -14.06 -16.73 11.50
CA ASP A 685 -13.65 -17.99 12.12
C ASP A 685 -12.14 -18.18 11.95
N GLU A 686 -11.43 -18.41 13.05
CA GLU A 686 -9.97 -18.40 13.15
C GLU A 686 -9.30 -19.52 12.33
N GLN A 687 -9.98 -20.67 12.16
CA GLN A 687 -9.42 -21.81 11.41
C GLN A 687 -9.69 -21.71 9.92
N THR A 688 -10.84 -21.17 9.54
CA THR A 688 -11.29 -21.16 8.15
C THR A 688 -11.12 -19.79 7.49
N GLY A 689 -10.90 -18.70 8.23
CA GLY A 689 -10.81 -17.32 7.69
C GLY A 689 -12.10 -16.82 7.03
N LEU A 690 -13.18 -17.61 7.08
CA LEU A 690 -14.51 -17.28 6.57
C LEU A 690 -15.29 -16.50 7.65
N ALA A 691 -16.35 -15.80 7.26
CA ALA A 691 -17.20 -15.14 8.26
C ALA A 691 -17.72 -16.18 9.27
N GLY A 692 -17.54 -15.94 10.57
CA GLY A 692 -18.02 -16.79 11.66
C GLY A 692 -19.29 -16.27 12.33
N GLY A 693 -19.63 -14.98 12.13
CA GLY A 693 -20.84 -14.36 12.64
C GLY A 693 -20.86 -12.84 12.49
N PHE A 694 -21.93 -12.19 12.98
CA PHE A 694 -22.11 -10.74 12.89
C PHE A 694 -21.61 -9.99 14.12
N LEU A 695 -21.12 -8.77 13.93
CA LEU A 695 -20.71 -7.84 14.99
C LEU A 695 -21.90 -6.99 15.47
N LYS A 696 -22.06 -6.81 16.79
CA LYS A 696 -23.12 -5.94 17.36
C LYS A 696 -22.93 -4.47 16.98
N PRO A 697 -24.01 -3.70 16.79
CA PRO A 697 -23.95 -2.25 16.67
C PRO A 697 -23.34 -1.58 17.90
N SER A 698 -22.35 -0.73 17.68
CA SER A 698 -21.67 0.11 18.67
C SER A 698 -22.60 1.08 19.44
N SER A 699 -23.83 1.30 18.98
CA SER A 699 -24.82 2.19 19.62
C SER A 699 -25.58 1.60 20.82
N LEU A 700 -25.27 0.38 21.26
CA LEU A 700 -25.90 -0.28 22.42
C LEU A 700 -24.97 -0.47 23.63
N ARG A 701 -23.90 0.33 23.76
CA ARG A 701 -23.24 0.53 25.07
C ARG A 701 -24.17 1.37 25.97
N ARG A 702 -25.15 0.70 26.59
CA ARG A 702 -25.88 1.22 27.76
C ARG A 702 -24.83 1.72 28.78
N LYS A 703 -24.81 3.02 29.05
CA LYS A 703 -24.10 3.61 30.20
C LYS A 703 -24.48 2.78 31.43
N ARG A 704 -23.52 2.04 32.01
CA ARG A 704 -23.72 1.42 33.31
C ARG A 704 -23.92 2.56 34.32
N PRO A 705 -24.94 2.51 35.20
CA PRO A 705 -25.07 3.52 36.24
C PRO A 705 -23.89 3.37 37.21
N LEU A 706 -23.25 4.49 37.53
CA LEU A 706 -22.30 4.59 38.63
C LEU A 706 -23.00 4.21 39.93
N SER A 707 -22.82 2.97 40.39
CA SER A 707 -23.10 2.62 41.78
C SER A 707 -22.15 1.54 42.28
N LYS A 708 -21.55 1.86 43.44
CA LYS A 708 -20.91 0.99 44.43
C LYS A 708 -19.62 0.26 44.04
N ARG A 709 -18.49 0.95 44.26
CA ARG A 709 -17.30 0.38 44.93
C ARG A 709 -16.64 1.44 45.82
N LEU A 710 -17.27 1.70 46.96
CA LEU A 710 -16.58 2.18 48.17
C LEU A 710 -16.86 1.12 49.23
N GLY A 711 -15.79 0.52 49.76
CA GLY A 711 -15.88 -0.55 50.74
C GLY A 711 -14.51 -1.16 51.00
N GLY A 712 -13.70 -0.46 51.79
CA GLY A 712 -12.45 -1.02 52.32
C GLY A 712 -11.53 0.03 52.90
N LEU A 713 -11.87 0.62 54.06
CA LEU A 713 -11.01 0.66 55.26
C LEU A 713 -11.63 1.55 56.35
N ARG A 714 -12.21 0.85 57.33
CA ARG A 714 -12.18 1.04 58.79
C ARG A 714 -12.29 2.45 59.40
N SER A 715 -13.36 2.56 60.19
CA SER A 715 -13.62 3.46 61.32
C SER A 715 -12.44 3.69 62.25
N TRP A 716 -12.22 4.97 62.61
CA TRP A 716 -11.86 5.37 63.97
C TRP A 716 -12.84 6.46 64.43
N ARG A 717 -13.30 6.31 65.67
CA ARG A 717 -14.37 7.06 66.34
C ARG A 717 -13.86 8.37 66.91
N HIS A 718 -14.84 9.17 67.36
CA HIS A 718 -14.80 10.32 68.27
C HIS A 718 -14.70 11.66 67.52
N SER A 719 -15.56 12.66 67.72
CA SER A 719 -16.49 12.90 68.83
C SER A 719 -17.36 14.15 68.56
N ILE A 720 -18.52 14.21 69.22
CA ILE A 720 -19.14 15.42 69.79
C ILE A 720 -20.05 16.33 68.90
N THR A 721 -21.35 16.09 69.10
CA THR A 721 -22.49 17.01 69.38
C THR A 721 -22.90 18.15 68.42
N ALA A 722 -24.21 18.11 68.10
CA ALA A 722 -25.25 19.18 68.13
C ALA A 722 -24.99 20.47 67.32
N ALA A 723 -25.92 21.08 66.58
CA ALA A 723 -27.37 21.15 66.65
C ALA A 723 -27.90 21.69 65.27
N PRO A 724 -29.23 21.76 65.05
CA PRO A 724 -29.86 21.74 63.74
C PRO A 724 -30.41 23.12 63.29
N LEU A 725 -31.29 23.07 62.27
CA LEU A 725 -32.15 24.13 61.67
C LEU A 725 -31.57 24.65 60.35
N GLY A 726 -32.25 24.58 59.21
CA GLY A 726 -33.63 24.24 58.90
C GLY A 726 -34.06 25.03 57.67
N ILE A 727 -35.01 24.45 56.91
CA ILE A 727 -36.08 25.17 56.18
C ILE A 727 -35.62 25.96 54.93
N ALA A 728 -36.31 25.95 53.79
CA ALA A 728 -37.39 25.17 53.23
C ALA A 728 -37.59 25.59 51.76
N CYS A 729 -38.39 24.77 51.06
CA CYS A 729 -39.23 25.06 49.90
C CYS A 729 -38.57 25.52 48.61
#